data_AF-A0AAV5B135-F1
#
_entry.id   AF-A0AAV5B135-F1
#
_cell.length_a   1.000
_cell.length_b   1.000
_cell.length_c   1.000
_cell.angle_alpha   90.00
_cell.angle_beta   90.00
_cell.angle_gamma   90.00
#
_symmetry.space_group_name_H-M   'P 1'
#
loop_
_entity.id
_entity.type
_entity.pdbx_description
1 polymer ?
#
loop_
_entity_poly.entity_id
_entity_poly.type
_entity_poly.pdbx_seq_one_letter_code
_entity_poly.pdbx_strand_id
1 'polypeptide(L)'
;MIPQSPEVQQSILQEELQDVEESLWQLEKQGSEVSRAMIKGMYKRKENLEVKLKTLEHDINERTDDTVDFKMMGIDHLLVDESHKFKNLMFNTRHDRVAGLGNSQGSQKALNLLFALRTIQERTGKDMGATFLSGTTISNSLTELYLLFKYLRPQALEKQQIHCFDAWAAIYARKTTDYEFSVANNIVQKERFRYFIKVPELAQFYAEITDYRTAKDVGIDRPEKNEILHNIPPTPDQEVFIQKLMEFAKTGNATLLGRAPLSESEEKAKMLIATDYARKMSLDMRMISDKYEDHPDNKASHCAMKINEYYQKYKAQKGTQFVFSDLGTYKPNEWNPYTEIKRKLVEDYGIPAHEIRFIQEAKNDKMRKQLISDTNEGKIRVLFGSTDMLGTGVNAQKKAVAVHHLDTPWRPSDLQQRDGRAIRKGNEVAKYFADNKVDVIIYAVEKSLDSYKFNLLFNKQLFIDQLKNNKLGKRTIDEGAMDEKSRMNYSEYVAILSGNTDLLEKAKLEKKIGALESEKQTFLRSKYTSKNRLDNLCSDLKALQDRLYRFQTDWQNFSDKAVRREDGSVVNVLRLEGLDEKSSVKQLAQKLQDYAQNARTKGEYQEIGSIYGFQILVKTEVSKKDELDLKENRFFVQGEGGIKYTYNNGRLASDPNLAVMNFVNAIEKIPAMMEKEEKEIALIQKDIPLLKEIIEKVWGKETQLSELKTELSALDRKIQLSLSSNTPQEAQEGAEKQEVQETEELNKELSQESQKSETQEVSTPTKEFVRETLNRNSRGFKM
;
A
#
# COMPACT_ATOMS: atom_id res chain seq x y z
N MET A 1 1.54 -36.68 14.16
CA MET A 1 1.36 -35.27 14.58
C MET A 1 0.44 -35.33 15.80
N ILE A 2 0.72 -34.60 16.88
CA ILE A 2 -0.13 -34.64 18.09
C ILE A 2 -1.45 -33.91 17.78
N PRO A 3 -2.62 -34.55 17.95
CA PRO A 3 -3.92 -33.91 17.76
C PRO A 3 -4.08 -32.68 18.66
N GLN A 4 -4.65 -31.60 18.15
CA GLN A 4 -4.91 -30.37 18.92
C GLN A 4 -6.37 -30.40 19.42
N SER A 5 -6.62 -29.88 20.63
CA SER A 5 -7.99 -29.78 21.20
C SER A 5 -8.88 -28.96 20.27
N PRO A 6 -9.99 -29.53 19.74
CA PRO A 6 -10.91 -28.80 18.88
C PRO A 6 -11.50 -27.54 19.54
N GLU A 7 -11.70 -27.56 20.86
CA GLU A 7 -12.22 -26.43 21.63
C GLU A 7 -11.25 -25.24 21.62
N VAL A 8 -9.95 -25.52 21.75
CA VAL A 8 -8.91 -24.47 21.65
C VAL A 8 -8.83 -23.93 20.22
N GLN A 9 -8.95 -24.80 19.21
CA GLN A 9 -9.00 -24.36 17.80
C GLN A 9 -10.19 -23.44 17.55
N GLN A 10 -11.37 -23.81 18.06
CA GLN A 10 -12.59 -23.03 17.95
C GLN A 10 -12.44 -21.67 18.63
N SER A 11 -11.96 -21.64 19.88
CA SER A 11 -11.71 -20.40 20.64
C SER A 11 -10.85 -19.40 19.86
N ILE A 12 -9.71 -19.86 19.35
CA ILE A 12 -8.76 -19.01 18.62
C ILE A 12 -9.35 -18.52 17.30
N LEU A 13 -10.05 -19.38 16.55
CA LEU A 13 -10.69 -18.95 15.31
C LEU A 13 -11.86 -18.00 15.54
N GLN A 14 -12.52 -18.10 16.69
CA GLN A 14 -13.62 -17.23 17.08
C GLN A 14 -13.13 -15.84 17.51
N GLU A 15 -11.99 -15.77 18.22
CA GLU A 15 -11.28 -14.52 18.51
C GLU A 15 -10.89 -13.80 17.19
N GLU A 16 -10.34 -14.53 16.22
CA GLU A 16 -10.01 -13.97 14.91
C GLU A 16 -11.25 -13.50 14.13
N LEU A 17 -12.38 -14.21 14.28
CA LEU A 17 -13.64 -13.81 13.66
C LEU A 17 -14.13 -12.49 14.27
N GLN A 18 -14.08 -12.36 15.59
CA GLN A 18 -14.45 -11.13 16.29
C GLN A 18 -13.60 -9.94 15.83
N ASP A 19 -12.28 -10.11 15.72
CA ASP A 19 -11.38 -9.07 15.20
C ASP A 19 -11.76 -8.61 13.78
N VAL A 20 -12.14 -9.55 12.92
CA VAL A 20 -12.59 -9.25 11.55
C VAL A 20 -13.93 -8.51 11.57
N GLU A 21 -14.85 -8.89 12.45
CA GLU A 21 -16.15 -8.23 12.60
C GLU A 21 -16.02 -6.80 13.15
N GLU A 22 -15.18 -6.59 14.15
CA GLU A 22 -14.88 -5.26 14.67
C GLU A 22 -14.22 -4.37 13.61
N SER A 23 -13.31 -4.94 12.82
CA SER A 23 -12.66 -4.25 11.70
C SER A 23 -13.68 -3.87 10.61
N LEU A 24 -14.62 -4.77 10.28
CA LEU A 24 -15.73 -4.50 9.35
C LEU A 24 -16.62 -3.37 9.87
N TRP A 25 -17.02 -3.42 11.14
CA TRP A 25 -17.84 -2.39 11.76
C TRP A 25 -17.18 -1.01 11.72
N GLN A 26 -15.87 -0.93 12.01
CA GLN A 26 -15.12 0.33 11.90
C GLN A 26 -15.07 0.85 10.46
N LEU A 27 -14.87 -0.04 9.48
CA LEU A 27 -14.85 0.33 8.06
C LEU A 27 -16.21 0.86 7.58
N GLU A 28 -17.31 0.23 8.01
CA GLU A 28 -18.67 0.68 7.68
C GLU A 28 -19.00 2.04 8.30
N LYS A 29 -18.52 2.29 9.52
CA LYS A 29 -18.70 3.57 10.23
C LYS A 29 -17.90 4.74 9.62
N GLN A 30 -16.76 4.46 8.97
CA GLN A 30 -15.91 5.48 8.34
C GLN A 30 -16.50 6.08 7.04
N GLY A 31 -17.54 5.49 6.45
CA GLY A 31 -18.25 6.08 5.32
C GLY A 31 -17.42 6.21 4.01
N SER A 32 -17.68 7.27 3.24
CA SER A 32 -17.34 7.48 1.81
C SER A 32 -15.86 7.39 1.39
N GLU A 33 -14.92 7.17 2.31
CA GLU A 33 -13.48 7.00 2.01
C GLU A 33 -13.04 5.52 1.90
N VAL A 34 -13.90 4.56 2.21
CA VAL A 34 -13.55 3.13 2.21
C VAL A 34 -13.84 2.47 0.85
N SER A 35 -12.86 1.77 0.28
CA SER A 35 -13.02 1.05 -0.99
C SER A 35 -13.96 -0.14 -0.85
N ARG A 36 -14.98 -0.26 -1.71
CA ARG A 36 -15.90 -1.42 -1.80
C ARG A 36 -15.17 -2.77 -1.89
N ALA A 37 -13.99 -2.80 -2.50
CA ALA A 37 -13.18 -4.01 -2.61
C ALA A 37 -12.55 -4.45 -1.28
N MET A 38 -12.19 -3.50 -0.41
CA MET A 38 -11.64 -3.77 0.94
C MET A 38 -12.72 -4.39 1.83
N ILE A 39 -13.93 -3.82 1.80
CA ILE A 39 -15.11 -4.36 2.48
C ILE A 39 -15.39 -5.80 2.00
N LYS A 40 -15.41 -6.02 0.67
CA LYS A 40 -15.61 -7.35 0.08
C LYS A 40 -14.54 -8.37 0.52
N GLY A 41 -13.27 -7.95 0.63
CA GLY A 41 -12.17 -8.80 1.10
C GLY A 41 -12.38 -9.27 2.55
N MET A 42 -12.77 -8.35 3.43
CA MET A 42 -13.09 -8.65 4.83
C MET A 42 -14.31 -9.57 4.96
N TYR A 43 -15.39 -9.34 4.19
CA TYR A 43 -16.54 -10.26 4.16
C TYR A 43 -16.17 -11.67 3.72
N LYS A 44 -15.34 -11.82 2.68
CA LYS A 44 -14.85 -13.14 2.25
C LYS A 44 -14.03 -13.82 3.35
N ARG A 45 -13.27 -13.06 4.13
CA ARG A 45 -12.46 -13.59 5.22
C ARG A 45 -13.34 -14.05 6.39
N LYS A 46 -14.36 -13.26 6.75
CA LYS A 46 -15.41 -13.63 7.70
C LYS A 46 -16.07 -14.96 7.29
N GLU A 47 -16.55 -15.06 6.05
CA GLU A 47 -17.18 -16.27 5.52
C GLU A 47 -16.25 -17.50 5.60
N ASN A 48 -14.97 -17.34 5.25
CA ASN A 48 -13.99 -18.43 5.37
C ASN A 48 -13.78 -18.89 6.81
N LEU A 49 -13.79 -17.98 7.78
CA LEU A 49 -13.67 -18.30 9.21
C LEU A 49 -14.95 -18.98 9.73
N GLU A 50 -16.12 -18.48 9.35
CA GLU A 50 -17.41 -19.10 9.70
C GLU A 50 -17.53 -20.52 9.16
N VAL A 51 -17.09 -20.78 7.92
CA VAL A 51 -17.05 -22.13 7.35
C VAL A 51 -16.13 -23.03 8.17
N LYS A 52 -14.92 -22.58 8.51
CA LYS A 52 -13.97 -23.36 9.34
C LYS A 52 -14.53 -23.65 10.73
N LEU A 53 -15.18 -22.67 11.36
CA LEU A 53 -15.82 -22.83 12.67
C LEU A 53 -16.98 -23.83 12.62
N LYS A 54 -17.82 -23.79 11.59
CA LYS A 54 -18.90 -24.78 11.40
C LYS A 54 -18.34 -26.19 11.18
N THR A 55 -17.26 -26.34 10.42
CA THR A 55 -16.59 -27.64 10.26
C THR A 55 -16.05 -28.15 11.59
N LEU A 56 -15.39 -27.30 12.37
CA LEU A 56 -14.91 -27.65 13.71
C LEU A 56 -16.04 -28.01 14.68
N GLU A 57 -17.14 -27.25 14.66
CA GLU A 57 -18.32 -27.52 15.49
C GLU A 57 -18.96 -28.86 15.14
N HIS A 58 -19.04 -29.19 13.84
CA HIS A 58 -19.46 -30.51 13.39
C HIS A 58 -18.51 -31.60 13.85
N ASP A 59 -17.19 -31.42 13.68
CA ASP A 59 -16.16 -32.36 14.13
C ASP A 59 -16.21 -32.59 15.64
N ILE A 60 -16.51 -31.55 16.45
CA ILE A 60 -16.71 -31.64 17.91
C ILE A 60 -17.95 -32.47 18.23
N ASN A 61 -19.07 -32.19 17.55
CA ASN A 61 -20.36 -32.83 17.83
C ASN A 61 -20.42 -34.30 17.37
N GLU A 62 -19.72 -34.65 16.29
CA GLU A 62 -19.66 -36.02 15.76
C GLU A 62 -18.53 -36.85 16.37
N ARG A 63 -17.71 -36.26 17.25
CA ARG A 63 -16.57 -36.95 17.86
C ARG A 63 -17.05 -38.08 18.77
N THR A 64 -16.78 -39.30 18.34
CA THR A 64 -17.07 -40.54 19.10
C THR A 64 -15.81 -41.22 19.64
N ASP A 65 -14.63 -40.87 19.10
CA ASP A 65 -13.32 -41.42 19.49
C ASP A 65 -12.65 -40.59 20.61
N ASP A 66 -12.20 -41.29 21.66
CA ASP A 66 -11.52 -40.75 22.84
C ASP A 66 -10.01 -40.58 22.59
N THR A 67 -9.67 -39.84 21.54
CA THR A 67 -8.27 -39.63 21.14
C THR A 67 -7.60 -38.62 22.08
N VAL A 68 -6.50 -39.01 22.74
CA VAL A 68 -5.71 -38.12 23.59
C VAL A 68 -5.14 -36.96 22.76
N ASP A 69 -5.56 -35.74 23.09
CA ASP A 69 -5.10 -34.50 22.44
C ASP A 69 -4.01 -33.78 23.26
N PHE A 70 -3.43 -32.73 22.67
CA PHE A 70 -2.36 -31.94 23.29
C PHE A 70 -2.74 -31.36 24.67
N LYS A 71 -4.02 -30.99 24.86
CA LYS A 71 -4.53 -30.42 26.11
C LYS A 71 -4.57 -31.49 27.20
N MET A 72 -5.01 -32.70 26.87
CA MET A 72 -5.04 -33.86 27.76
C MET A 72 -3.65 -34.36 28.14
N MET A 73 -2.65 -34.24 27.25
CA MET A 73 -1.27 -34.70 27.51
C MET A 73 -0.56 -33.93 28.63
N GLY A 74 -1.07 -32.76 29.04
CA GLY A 74 -0.52 -32.03 30.18
C GLY A 74 0.81 -31.31 29.92
N ILE A 75 1.31 -31.28 28.68
CA ILE A 75 2.57 -30.59 28.30
C ILE A 75 2.54 -29.13 28.75
N ASP A 76 3.61 -28.66 29.40
CA ASP A 76 3.72 -27.34 30.03
C ASP A 76 4.73 -26.39 29.41
N HIS A 77 5.63 -26.90 28.58
CA HIS A 77 6.59 -26.06 27.87
C HIS A 77 6.97 -26.62 26.50
N LEU A 78 7.11 -25.74 25.50
CA LEU A 78 7.59 -26.08 24.17
C LEU A 78 8.98 -25.49 23.87
N LEU A 79 9.94 -26.36 23.57
CA LEU A 79 11.24 -25.97 23.01
C LEU A 79 11.17 -26.08 21.49
N VAL A 80 11.06 -24.94 20.81
CA VAL A 80 10.91 -24.88 19.35
C VAL A 80 12.25 -24.52 18.72
N ASP A 81 12.97 -25.55 18.27
CA ASP A 81 14.18 -25.37 17.48
C ASP A 81 13.86 -24.91 16.06
N GLU A 82 14.73 -24.08 15.50
CA GLU A 82 14.55 -23.39 14.22
C GLU A 82 13.17 -22.73 14.07
N SER A 83 12.78 -21.97 15.10
CA SER A 83 11.46 -21.33 15.21
C SER A 83 11.10 -20.43 14.02
N HIS A 84 12.09 -19.91 13.29
CA HIS A 84 11.92 -19.17 12.03
C HIS A 84 11.11 -19.96 10.98
N LYS A 85 11.05 -21.30 11.05
CA LYS A 85 10.20 -22.15 10.19
C LYS A 85 8.70 -22.01 10.47
N PHE A 86 8.31 -21.36 11.56
CA PHE A 86 6.92 -21.16 11.99
C PHE A 86 6.47 -19.69 11.92
N LYS A 87 7.24 -18.83 11.25
CA LYS A 87 6.98 -17.38 11.13
C LYS A 87 5.75 -17.01 10.29
N ASN A 88 5.28 -17.91 9.42
CA ASN A 88 4.11 -17.67 8.55
C ASN A 88 2.80 -18.00 9.28
N LEU A 89 2.53 -17.30 10.39
CA LEU A 89 1.27 -17.39 11.13
C LEU A 89 0.19 -16.50 10.48
N MET A 90 -1.08 -16.85 10.66
CA MET A 90 -2.20 -16.06 10.16
C MET A 90 -2.34 -14.73 10.92
N PHE A 91 -2.76 -13.68 10.21
CA PHE A 91 -3.10 -12.37 10.81
C PHE A 91 -4.13 -11.65 9.95
N ASN A 92 -4.89 -10.74 10.56
CA ASN A 92 -5.92 -9.95 9.91
C ASN A 92 -5.42 -8.54 9.63
N THR A 93 -5.75 -8.01 8.45
CA THR A 93 -5.39 -6.65 8.06
C THR A 93 -6.38 -6.13 7.03
N ARG A 94 -6.75 -4.85 7.13
CA ARG A 94 -7.47 -4.10 6.09
C ARG A 94 -6.52 -3.62 4.98
N HIS A 95 -5.22 -3.73 5.17
CA HIS A 95 -4.19 -3.25 4.25
C HIS A 95 -3.83 -4.27 3.16
N ASP A 96 -4.82 -4.97 2.58
CA ASP A 96 -4.61 -6.01 1.56
C ASP A 96 -3.89 -5.54 0.28
N ARG A 97 -3.87 -4.22 0.03
CA ARG A 97 -3.16 -3.59 -1.11
C ARG A 97 -1.75 -3.13 -0.78
N VAL A 98 -1.36 -3.16 0.49
CA VAL A 98 -0.02 -2.80 0.91
C VAL A 98 0.91 -3.98 0.61
N ALA A 99 1.90 -3.74 -0.23
CA ALA A 99 2.87 -4.76 -0.59
C ALA A 99 3.85 -5.01 0.57
N GLY A 100 4.45 -6.20 0.65
CA GLY A 100 5.39 -6.55 1.73
C GLY A 100 4.80 -7.25 2.96
N LEU A 101 3.48 -7.46 3.02
CA LEU A 101 2.83 -8.06 4.19
C LEU A 101 2.87 -9.60 4.24
N GLY A 102 3.33 -10.28 3.18
CA GLY A 102 3.40 -11.75 3.17
C GLY A 102 2.06 -12.41 2.81
N ASN A 103 1.72 -13.53 3.47
CA ASN A 103 0.45 -14.24 3.26
C ASN A 103 -0.38 -14.19 4.55
N SER A 104 -1.48 -13.43 4.55
CA SER A 104 -2.35 -13.24 5.72
C SER A 104 -3.08 -14.51 6.15
N GLN A 105 -3.23 -15.51 5.27
CA GLN A 105 -3.81 -16.80 5.63
C GLN A 105 -2.87 -17.68 6.47
N GLY A 106 -1.57 -17.35 6.50
CA GLY A 106 -0.56 -18.13 7.22
C GLY A 106 -0.36 -19.53 6.64
N SER A 107 0.23 -20.42 7.44
CA SER A 107 0.48 -21.82 7.13
C SER A 107 -0.10 -22.71 8.21
N GLN A 108 -0.60 -23.90 7.84
CA GLN A 108 -1.17 -24.86 8.80
C GLN A 108 -0.15 -25.24 9.89
N LYS A 109 1.13 -25.35 9.52
CA LYS A 109 2.22 -25.67 10.45
C LYS A 109 2.38 -24.60 11.54
N ALA A 110 2.31 -23.32 11.18
CA ALA A 110 2.37 -22.21 12.12
C ALA A 110 1.11 -22.17 13.02
N LEU A 111 -0.07 -22.38 12.41
CA LEU A 111 -1.33 -22.41 13.13
C LEU A 111 -1.38 -23.52 14.19
N ASN A 112 -0.92 -24.73 13.85
CA ASN A 112 -0.83 -25.84 14.80
C ASN A 112 0.08 -25.53 15.99
N LEU A 113 1.18 -24.79 15.78
CA LEU A 113 2.03 -24.34 16.88
C LEU A 113 1.31 -23.32 17.77
N LEU A 114 0.54 -22.40 17.18
CA LEU A 114 -0.26 -21.43 17.95
C LEU A 114 -1.26 -22.14 18.86
N PHE A 115 -1.97 -23.16 18.36
CA PHE A 115 -2.92 -23.96 19.15
C PHE A 115 -2.27 -24.60 20.38
N ALA A 116 -1.09 -25.22 20.18
CA ALA A 116 -0.35 -25.83 21.27
C ALA A 116 0.11 -24.79 22.31
N LEU A 117 0.61 -23.64 21.84
CA LEU A 117 1.05 -22.55 22.72
C LEU A 117 -0.10 -21.93 23.52
N ARG A 118 -1.21 -21.65 22.85
CA ARG A 118 -2.40 -21.08 23.50
C ARG A 118 -2.97 -22.02 24.55
N THR A 119 -2.99 -23.33 24.28
CA THR A 119 -3.38 -24.33 25.29
C THR A 119 -2.56 -24.20 26.58
N ILE A 120 -1.24 -23.99 26.46
CA ILE A 120 -0.34 -23.81 27.61
C ILE A 120 -0.58 -22.46 28.30
N GLN A 121 -0.71 -21.39 27.52
CA GLN A 121 -0.89 -20.02 28.02
C GLN A 121 -2.24 -19.85 28.74
N GLU A 122 -3.33 -20.40 28.19
CA GLU A 122 -4.67 -20.39 28.80
C GLU A 122 -4.65 -21.13 30.14
N ARG A 123 -4.05 -22.32 30.18
CA ARG A 123 -3.97 -23.12 31.41
C ARG A 123 -3.15 -22.42 32.50
N THR A 124 -2.09 -21.73 32.13
CA THR A 124 -1.21 -21.05 33.09
C THR A 124 -1.66 -19.62 33.41
N GLY A 125 -2.59 -19.07 32.63
CA GLY A 125 -3.03 -17.67 32.70
C GLY A 125 -1.91 -16.66 32.41
N LYS A 126 -0.85 -17.06 31.70
CA LYS A 126 0.34 -16.24 31.45
C LYS A 126 0.81 -16.39 30.00
N ASP A 127 1.53 -15.38 29.51
CA ASP A 127 2.18 -15.39 28.19
C ASP A 127 3.29 -16.45 28.03
N MET A 128 3.72 -17.09 29.12
CA MET A 128 4.82 -18.06 29.18
C MET A 128 4.39 -19.45 28.67
N GLY A 129 5.35 -20.31 28.33
CA GLY A 129 5.07 -21.69 27.92
C GLY A 129 5.86 -22.17 26.70
N ALA A 130 6.74 -21.34 26.15
CA ALA A 130 7.66 -21.76 25.10
C ALA A 130 8.97 -20.99 25.06
N THR A 131 9.96 -21.66 24.46
CA THR A 131 11.26 -21.09 24.13
C THR A 131 11.50 -21.29 22.65
N PHE A 132 11.59 -20.17 21.92
CA PHE A 132 11.91 -20.17 20.50
C PHE A 132 13.42 -20.07 20.32
N LEU A 133 14.02 -21.06 19.67
CA LEU A 133 15.44 -21.09 19.36
C LEU A 133 15.62 -20.83 17.86
N SER A 134 16.37 -19.79 17.52
CA SER A 134 16.77 -19.55 16.14
C SER A 134 18.04 -18.70 16.08
N GLY A 135 18.94 -19.05 15.15
CA GLY A 135 20.07 -18.17 14.82
C GLY A 135 19.63 -16.84 14.18
N THR A 136 18.40 -16.78 13.64
CA THR A 136 17.85 -15.64 12.91
C THR A 136 16.40 -15.41 13.30
N THR A 137 16.21 -14.67 14.38
CA THR A 137 14.90 -14.41 14.98
C THR A 137 13.94 -13.61 14.09
N ILE A 138 14.46 -12.74 13.22
CA ILE A 138 13.69 -11.92 12.27
C ILE A 138 14.39 -12.02 10.93
N SER A 139 13.63 -12.34 9.89
CA SER A 139 14.16 -12.67 8.58
C SER A 139 13.82 -11.64 7.50
N ASN A 140 12.58 -11.11 7.41
CA ASN A 140 12.23 -10.27 6.27
C ASN A 140 10.92 -9.44 6.31
N SER A 141 10.19 -9.29 7.42
CA SER A 141 8.98 -8.44 7.38
C SER A 141 8.56 -7.89 8.73
N LEU A 142 8.03 -6.67 8.70
CA LEU A 142 7.21 -6.04 9.73
C LEU A 142 6.13 -6.98 10.31
N THR A 143 5.58 -7.89 9.51
CA THR A 143 4.61 -8.89 10.00
C THR A 143 5.26 -9.96 10.89
N GLU A 144 6.49 -10.39 10.62
CA GLU A 144 7.15 -11.45 11.42
C GLU A 144 7.31 -11.04 12.89
N LEU A 145 7.62 -9.76 13.13
CA LEU A 145 7.78 -9.23 14.48
C LEU A 145 6.45 -9.20 15.25
N TYR A 146 5.38 -8.72 14.60
CA TYR A 146 4.02 -8.82 15.17
C TYR A 146 3.64 -10.27 15.49
N LEU A 147 3.93 -11.19 14.57
CA LEU A 147 3.59 -12.62 14.74
C LEU A 147 4.37 -13.26 15.89
N LEU A 148 5.62 -12.86 16.15
CA LEU A 148 6.37 -13.29 17.34
C LEU A 148 5.67 -12.84 18.64
N PHE A 149 5.20 -11.59 18.70
CA PHE A 149 4.42 -11.12 19.85
C PHE A 149 3.08 -11.84 19.95
N LYS A 150 2.41 -12.11 18.83
CA LYS A 150 1.17 -12.89 18.81
C LYS A 150 1.38 -14.29 19.40
N TYR A 151 2.50 -14.95 19.10
CA TYR A 151 2.84 -16.24 19.72
C TYR A 151 3.17 -16.10 21.22
N LEU A 152 4.09 -15.21 21.57
CA LEU A 152 4.78 -15.24 22.86
C LEU A 152 4.26 -14.24 23.90
N ARG A 153 3.46 -13.25 23.50
CA ARG A 153 3.01 -12.13 24.35
C ARG A 153 1.57 -11.67 24.07
N PRO A 154 0.58 -12.57 23.96
CA PRO A 154 -0.80 -12.18 23.70
C PRO A 154 -1.38 -11.23 24.76
N GLN A 155 -1.19 -11.49 26.05
CA GLN A 155 -1.73 -10.63 27.11
C GLN A 155 -1.04 -9.26 27.15
N ALA A 156 0.25 -9.19 26.82
CA ALA A 156 0.93 -7.89 26.73
C ALA A 156 0.41 -7.04 25.56
N LEU A 157 0.07 -7.66 24.43
CA LEU A 157 -0.61 -7.00 23.32
C LEU A 157 -2.02 -6.53 23.73
N GLU A 158 -2.79 -7.39 24.37
CA GLU A 158 -4.14 -7.10 24.87
C GLU A 158 -4.15 -5.92 25.86
N LYS A 159 -3.18 -5.88 26.80
CA LYS A 159 -3.00 -4.76 27.74
C LYS A 159 -2.73 -3.43 27.07
N GLN A 160 -2.09 -3.45 25.89
CA GLN A 160 -1.85 -2.27 25.06
C GLN A 160 -3.02 -1.97 24.11
N GLN A 161 -4.12 -2.74 24.18
CA GLN A 161 -5.27 -2.67 23.27
C GLN A 161 -4.87 -2.94 21.81
N ILE A 162 -3.91 -3.84 21.61
CA ILE A 162 -3.43 -4.26 20.30
C ILE A 162 -3.99 -5.65 19.99
N HIS A 163 -5.17 -5.71 19.39
CA HIS A 163 -5.84 -6.98 19.08
C HIS A 163 -5.48 -7.51 17.69
N CYS A 164 -5.14 -6.62 16.75
CA CYS A 164 -4.82 -7.02 15.37
C CYS A 164 -3.54 -6.37 14.83
N PHE A 165 -3.08 -6.87 13.67
CA PHE A 165 -1.90 -6.35 13.00
C PHE A 165 -2.02 -4.87 12.64
N ASP A 166 -3.21 -4.39 12.26
CA ASP A 166 -3.40 -2.99 11.88
C ASP A 166 -3.24 -2.04 13.07
N ALA A 167 -3.71 -2.44 14.25
CA ALA A 167 -3.51 -1.68 15.48
C ALA A 167 -2.02 -1.60 15.83
N TRP A 168 -1.31 -2.73 15.71
CA TRP A 168 0.13 -2.78 15.91
C TRP A 168 0.89 -1.91 14.90
N ALA A 169 0.56 -2.03 13.61
CA ALA A 169 1.17 -1.27 12.53
C ALA A 169 0.90 0.23 12.66
N ALA A 170 -0.27 0.64 13.16
CA ALA A 170 -0.57 2.06 13.43
C ALA A 170 0.35 2.68 14.49
N ILE A 171 0.88 1.87 15.42
CA ILE A 171 1.77 2.34 16.49
C ILE A 171 3.22 2.36 16.03
N TYR A 172 3.67 1.30 15.34
CA TYR A 172 5.08 1.03 15.08
C TYR A 172 5.51 1.16 13.62
N ALA A 173 4.58 1.37 12.69
CA ALA A 173 4.87 1.43 11.26
C ALA A 173 4.34 2.74 10.63
N ARG A 174 5.03 3.21 9.59
CA ARG A 174 4.55 4.29 8.74
C ARG A 174 4.43 3.80 7.30
N LYS A 175 3.23 3.94 6.76
CA LYS A 175 2.96 3.71 5.34
C LYS A 175 3.62 4.80 4.50
N THR A 176 4.24 4.40 3.42
CA THR A 176 4.63 5.31 2.35
C THR A 176 4.14 4.79 1.04
N THR A 177 3.84 5.75 0.17
CA THR A 177 3.42 5.48 -1.18
C THR A 177 4.63 5.62 -2.09
N ASP A 178 4.98 4.53 -2.75
CA ASP A 178 6.04 4.48 -3.73
C ASP A 178 5.42 4.17 -5.10
N TYR A 179 5.89 4.87 -6.13
CA TYR A 179 5.54 4.55 -7.51
C TYR A 179 6.44 3.43 -8.01
N GLU A 180 5.88 2.39 -8.60
CA GLU A 180 6.63 1.27 -9.14
C GLU A 180 6.10 0.95 -10.52
N PHE A 181 6.96 0.56 -11.45
CA PHE A 181 6.46 0.02 -12.69
C PHE A 181 5.85 -1.37 -12.42
N SER A 182 4.66 -1.59 -12.94
CA SER A 182 4.03 -2.89 -13.01
C SER A 182 4.80 -3.82 -13.96
N VAL A 183 4.44 -5.11 -13.93
CA VAL A 183 4.92 -6.13 -14.89
C VAL A 183 4.64 -5.73 -16.35
N ALA A 184 3.65 -4.86 -16.57
CA ALA A 184 3.27 -4.30 -17.87
C ALA A 184 3.94 -2.94 -18.17
N ASN A 185 4.95 -2.53 -17.40
CA ASN A 185 5.66 -1.26 -17.53
C ASN A 185 4.80 0.00 -17.34
N ASN A 186 3.61 -0.13 -16.75
CA ASN A 186 2.81 1.03 -16.32
C ASN A 186 3.26 1.48 -14.93
N ILE A 187 3.33 2.80 -14.70
CA ILE A 187 3.56 3.36 -13.37
C ILE A 187 2.34 3.06 -12.51
N VAL A 188 2.54 2.27 -11.45
CA VAL A 188 1.52 1.91 -10.47
C VAL A 188 1.95 2.42 -9.11
N GLN A 189 1.03 3.12 -8.47
CA GLN A 189 1.18 3.54 -7.09
C GLN A 189 1.02 2.33 -6.17
N LYS A 190 2.06 2.01 -5.39
CA LYS A 190 2.00 0.97 -4.36
C LYS A 190 2.26 1.55 -2.97
N GLU A 191 1.44 1.14 -2.03
CA GLU A 191 1.65 1.44 -0.62
C GLU A 191 2.53 0.35 0.00
N ARG A 192 3.44 0.75 0.90
CA ARG A 192 4.31 -0.14 1.68
C ARG A 192 4.43 0.36 3.10
N PHE A 193 4.50 -0.56 4.06
CA PHE A 193 5.02 -0.25 5.38
C PHE A 193 6.55 -0.27 5.30
N ARG A 194 7.12 0.90 5.04
CA ARG A 194 8.55 1.03 4.76
C ARG A 194 9.36 1.44 5.97
N TYR A 195 8.74 2.20 6.87
CA TYR A 195 9.43 2.74 8.03
C TYR A 195 8.88 2.14 9.30
N PHE A 196 9.77 1.64 10.14
CA PHE A 196 9.46 1.48 11.55
C PHE A 196 9.61 2.82 12.25
N ILE A 197 8.62 3.18 13.04
CA ILE A 197 8.61 4.34 13.92
C ILE A 197 8.58 3.86 15.37
N LYS A 198 9.03 4.70 16.31
CA LYS A 198 9.14 4.31 17.73
C LYS A 198 10.03 3.07 17.92
N VAL A 199 11.15 3.07 17.20
CA VAL A 199 12.12 1.97 17.22
C VAL A 199 12.65 1.66 18.64
N PRO A 200 12.96 2.65 19.50
CA PRO A 200 13.37 2.36 20.89
C PRO A 200 12.33 1.55 21.66
N GLU A 201 11.06 1.95 21.58
CA GLU A 201 9.94 1.32 22.27
C GLU A 201 9.71 -0.11 21.73
N LEU A 202 9.78 -0.27 20.41
CA LEU A 202 9.67 -1.57 19.76
C LEU A 202 10.84 -2.50 20.11
N ALA A 203 12.06 -1.98 20.15
CA ALA A 203 13.25 -2.73 20.52
C ALA A 203 13.19 -3.17 22.00
N GLN A 204 12.67 -2.33 22.89
CA GLN A 204 12.44 -2.67 24.28
C GLN A 204 11.40 -3.79 24.41
N PHE A 205 10.26 -3.69 23.71
CA PHE A 205 9.23 -4.73 23.73
C PHE A 205 9.76 -6.05 23.15
N TYR A 206 10.59 -5.98 22.10
CA TYR A 206 11.27 -7.14 21.52
C TYR A 206 12.31 -7.77 22.47
N ALA A 207 13.02 -6.96 23.26
CA ALA A 207 13.99 -7.43 24.24
C ALA A 207 13.34 -8.19 25.41
N GLU A 208 12.06 -7.95 25.72
CA GLU A 208 11.33 -8.71 26.74
C GLU A 208 11.20 -10.21 26.40
N ILE A 209 11.20 -10.53 25.10
CA ILE A 209 11.04 -11.92 24.61
C ILE A 209 12.31 -12.52 24.03
N THR A 210 13.39 -11.74 23.97
CA THR A 210 14.60 -12.13 23.23
C THR A 210 15.85 -11.96 24.09
N ASP A 211 16.55 -13.07 24.34
CA ASP A 211 17.96 -13.04 24.74
C ASP A 211 18.83 -13.23 23.49
N TYR A 212 19.27 -12.12 22.91
CA TYR A 212 20.13 -12.12 21.74
C TYR A 212 21.58 -11.96 22.16
N ARG A 213 22.44 -12.91 21.72
CA ARG A 213 23.87 -12.88 21.97
C ARG A 213 24.62 -13.12 20.67
N THR A 214 25.54 -12.22 20.33
CA THR A 214 26.51 -12.49 19.27
C THR A 214 27.68 -13.33 19.82
N ALA A 215 28.40 -14.00 18.94
CA ALA A 215 29.63 -14.68 19.34
C ALA A 215 30.68 -13.72 19.93
N LYS A 216 30.66 -12.44 19.53
CA LYS A 216 31.55 -11.41 20.08
C LYS A 216 31.16 -11.08 21.53
N ASP A 217 29.86 -10.94 21.82
CA ASP A 217 29.36 -10.61 23.16
C ASP A 217 29.68 -11.70 24.19
N VAL A 218 29.70 -12.97 23.75
CA VAL A 218 29.98 -14.13 24.60
C VAL A 218 31.48 -14.45 24.67
N GLY A 219 32.32 -13.80 23.84
CA GLY A 219 33.75 -14.10 23.75
C GLY A 219 34.05 -15.50 23.19
N ILE A 220 33.20 -16.01 22.29
CA ILE A 220 33.41 -17.32 21.67
C ILE A 220 34.59 -17.23 20.72
N ASP A 221 35.66 -17.95 21.04
CA ASP A 221 36.81 -18.16 20.15
C ASP A 221 36.38 -18.96 18.90
N ARG A 222 36.25 -18.23 17.80
CA ARG A 222 35.93 -18.73 16.46
C ARG A 222 36.67 -17.88 15.43
N PRO A 223 36.94 -18.40 14.23
CA PRO A 223 37.63 -17.63 13.22
C PRO A 223 36.81 -16.42 12.77
N GLU A 224 37.51 -15.38 12.31
CA GLU A 224 36.91 -14.21 11.69
C GLU A 224 36.51 -14.48 10.24
N LYS A 225 35.46 -13.78 9.80
CA LYS A 225 35.00 -13.82 8.42
C LYS A 225 35.86 -12.88 7.58
N ASN A 226 36.45 -13.40 6.50
CA ASN A 226 37.02 -12.57 5.43
C ASN A 226 36.18 -12.73 4.17
N GLU A 227 35.40 -11.71 3.83
CA GLU A 227 34.47 -11.76 2.69
C GLU A 227 35.15 -11.28 1.41
N ILE A 228 35.07 -12.08 0.35
CA ILE A 228 35.72 -11.83 -0.94
C ILE A 228 34.66 -11.90 -2.03
N LEU A 229 34.38 -10.76 -2.67
CA LEU A 229 33.55 -10.70 -3.87
C LEU A 229 34.43 -11.00 -5.10
N HIS A 230 34.20 -12.16 -5.74
CA HIS A 230 34.90 -12.58 -6.94
C HIS A 230 34.07 -12.24 -8.18
N ASN A 231 34.38 -11.11 -8.81
CA ASN A 231 33.72 -10.63 -10.02
C ASN A 231 34.17 -11.44 -11.24
N ILE A 232 33.23 -11.79 -12.11
CA ILE A 232 33.44 -12.57 -13.33
C ILE A 232 32.80 -11.80 -14.50
N PRO A 233 33.54 -11.44 -15.55
CA PRO A 233 32.96 -10.87 -16.76
C PRO A 233 31.99 -11.86 -17.44
N PRO A 234 30.92 -11.38 -18.09
CA PRO A 234 30.03 -12.26 -18.83
C PRO A 234 30.75 -12.91 -20.02
N THR A 235 30.47 -14.19 -20.28
CA THR A 235 30.96 -14.87 -21.49
C THR A 235 30.24 -14.35 -22.75
N PRO A 236 30.78 -14.56 -23.97
CA PRO A 236 30.12 -14.12 -25.21
C PRO A 236 28.67 -14.62 -25.34
N ASP A 237 28.41 -15.88 -24.98
CA ASP A 237 27.06 -16.45 -24.96
C ASP A 237 26.15 -15.78 -23.92
N GLN A 238 26.68 -15.43 -22.76
CA GLN A 238 25.94 -14.70 -21.73
C GLN A 238 25.60 -13.28 -22.21
N GLU A 239 26.52 -12.57 -22.86
CA GLU A 239 26.25 -11.23 -23.41
C GLU A 239 25.12 -11.25 -24.44
N VAL A 240 25.14 -12.23 -25.36
CA VAL A 240 24.06 -12.42 -26.33
C VAL A 240 22.74 -12.77 -25.63
N PHE A 241 22.79 -13.62 -24.60
CA PHE A 241 21.59 -14.03 -23.87
C PHE A 241 21.01 -12.90 -23.00
N ILE A 242 21.84 -12.01 -22.47
CA ILE A 242 21.44 -10.79 -21.75
C ILE A 242 20.54 -9.93 -22.65
N GLN A 243 20.93 -9.74 -23.92
CA GLN A 243 20.12 -8.97 -24.89
C GLN A 243 18.75 -9.63 -25.11
N LYS A 244 18.73 -10.95 -25.30
CA LYS A 244 17.49 -11.74 -25.44
C LYS A 244 16.60 -11.65 -24.20
N LEU A 245 17.19 -11.63 -23.00
CA LEU A 245 16.47 -11.48 -21.74
C LEU A 245 15.84 -10.10 -21.60
N MET A 246 16.54 -9.03 -21.99
CA MET A 246 15.99 -7.67 -21.99
C MET A 246 14.82 -7.54 -22.97
N GLU A 247 14.97 -8.09 -24.19
CA GLU A 247 13.92 -8.08 -25.19
C GLU A 247 12.71 -8.95 -24.78
N PHE A 248 12.93 -10.11 -24.16
CA PHE A 248 11.88 -10.93 -23.57
C PHE A 248 11.13 -10.17 -22.47
N ALA A 249 11.84 -9.52 -21.56
CA ALA A 249 11.22 -8.77 -20.47
C ALA A 249 10.32 -7.63 -21.00
N LYS A 250 10.73 -7.01 -22.13
CA LYS A 250 9.95 -5.99 -22.83
C LYS A 250 8.71 -6.58 -23.51
N THR A 251 8.91 -7.56 -24.39
CA THR A 251 7.90 -8.02 -25.35
C THR A 251 7.04 -9.18 -24.84
N GLY A 252 7.54 -9.96 -23.88
CA GLY A 252 6.93 -11.23 -23.48
C GLY A 252 7.15 -12.37 -24.48
N ASN A 253 7.93 -12.15 -25.54
CA ASN A 253 8.19 -13.17 -26.56
C ASN A 253 9.11 -14.28 -26.04
N ALA A 254 8.51 -15.34 -25.49
CA ALA A 254 9.24 -16.46 -24.89
C ALA A 254 10.10 -17.27 -25.88
N THR A 255 9.86 -17.14 -27.19
CA THR A 255 10.68 -17.80 -28.21
C THR A 255 12.14 -17.32 -28.20
N LEU A 256 12.39 -16.09 -27.75
CA LEU A 256 13.74 -15.54 -27.53
C LEU A 256 14.54 -16.35 -26.50
N LEU A 257 13.84 -17.00 -25.57
CA LEU A 257 14.43 -17.88 -24.55
C LEU A 257 14.42 -19.36 -24.96
N GLY A 258 14.05 -19.67 -26.21
CA GLY A 258 13.89 -21.04 -26.70
C GLY A 258 12.67 -21.78 -26.12
N ARG A 259 11.65 -21.04 -25.67
CA ARG A 259 10.40 -21.61 -25.12
C ARG A 259 9.25 -21.47 -26.11
N ALA A 260 8.20 -22.26 -25.89
CA ALA A 260 6.90 -22.02 -26.50
C ALA A 260 6.33 -20.66 -26.00
N PRO A 261 5.41 -20.02 -26.77
CA PRO A 261 4.71 -18.81 -26.34
C PRO A 261 4.08 -18.96 -24.95
N LEU A 262 4.05 -17.86 -24.19
CA LEU A 262 3.52 -17.85 -22.83
C LEU A 262 2.02 -18.15 -22.83
N SER A 263 1.57 -18.93 -21.86
CA SER A 263 0.14 -19.00 -21.51
C SER A 263 -0.32 -17.72 -20.79
N GLU A 264 -1.63 -17.46 -20.72
CA GLU A 264 -2.19 -16.30 -19.98
C GLU A 264 -1.72 -16.22 -18.51
N SER A 265 -1.51 -17.39 -17.89
CA SER A 265 -1.00 -17.47 -16.51
C SER A 265 0.49 -17.09 -16.42
N GLU A 266 1.27 -17.46 -17.42
CA GLU A 266 2.71 -17.18 -17.50
C GLU A 266 2.98 -15.74 -17.91
N GLU A 267 2.12 -15.10 -18.72
CA GLU A 267 2.23 -13.67 -19.04
C GLU A 267 2.22 -12.81 -17.77
N LYS A 268 1.34 -13.15 -16.81
CA LYS A 268 1.29 -12.51 -15.48
C LYS A 268 2.56 -12.81 -14.65
N ALA A 269 3.28 -13.89 -14.98
CA ALA A 269 4.52 -14.31 -14.33
C ALA A 269 5.78 -14.01 -15.17
N LYS A 270 5.68 -13.24 -16.27
CA LYS A 270 6.79 -12.95 -17.20
C LYS A 270 8.09 -12.55 -16.51
N MET A 271 8.03 -11.62 -15.56
CA MET A 271 9.23 -11.16 -14.81
C MET A 271 9.83 -12.24 -13.90
N LEU A 272 9.03 -13.18 -13.40
CA LEU A 272 9.53 -14.31 -12.62
C LEU A 272 10.34 -15.26 -13.51
N ILE A 273 9.84 -15.51 -14.72
CA ILE A 273 10.53 -16.31 -15.73
C ILE A 273 11.85 -15.63 -16.11
N ALA A 274 11.83 -14.33 -16.43
CA ALA A 274 13.03 -13.57 -16.76
C ALA A 274 14.09 -13.67 -15.64
N THR A 275 13.67 -13.47 -14.40
CA THR A 275 14.54 -13.57 -13.21
C THR A 275 15.13 -14.97 -13.03
N ASP A 276 14.36 -16.03 -13.26
CA ASP A 276 14.85 -17.42 -13.17
C ASP A 276 15.91 -17.71 -14.24
N TYR A 277 15.67 -17.30 -15.49
CA TYR A 277 16.63 -17.48 -16.57
C TYR A 277 17.89 -16.64 -16.37
N ALA A 278 17.81 -15.41 -15.86
CA ALA A 278 18.97 -14.60 -15.52
C ALA A 278 19.86 -15.27 -14.46
N ARG A 279 19.25 -15.94 -13.46
CA ARG A 279 20.00 -16.73 -12.46
C ARG A 279 20.67 -17.97 -13.04
N LYS A 280 20.00 -18.67 -13.97
CA LYS A 280 20.57 -19.83 -14.66
C LYS A 280 21.75 -19.40 -15.54
N MET A 281 21.54 -18.36 -16.33
CA MET A 281 22.54 -17.74 -17.20
C MET A 281 23.82 -17.37 -16.42
N SER A 282 23.68 -16.68 -15.28
CA SER A 282 24.84 -16.25 -14.49
C SER A 282 25.61 -17.40 -13.86
N LEU A 283 24.97 -18.56 -13.67
CA LEU A 283 25.62 -19.76 -13.15
C LEU A 283 26.34 -20.53 -14.26
N ASP A 284 25.60 -20.97 -15.28
CA ASP A 284 26.14 -21.65 -16.47
C ASP A 284 25.07 -21.70 -17.57
N MET A 285 25.45 -21.38 -18.82
CA MET A 285 24.54 -21.37 -19.96
C MET A 285 23.90 -22.74 -20.25
N ARG A 286 24.56 -23.84 -19.89
CA ARG A 286 24.02 -25.20 -20.03
C ARG A 286 22.80 -25.47 -19.13
N MET A 287 22.58 -24.64 -18.10
CA MET A 287 21.34 -24.68 -17.31
C MET A 287 20.11 -24.19 -18.08
N ILE A 288 20.32 -23.49 -19.20
CA ILE A 288 19.27 -22.99 -20.08
C ILE A 288 19.00 -23.99 -21.21
N SER A 289 20.06 -24.48 -21.85
CA SER A 289 19.97 -25.48 -22.91
C SER A 289 21.30 -26.22 -23.06
N ASP A 290 21.21 -27.50 -23.40
CA ASP A 290 22.29 -28.42 -23.76
C ASP A 290 23.10 -28.02 -25.02
N LYS A 291 22.60 -27.08 -25.83
CA LYS A 291 23.31 -26.60 -27.02
C LYS A 291 24.56 -25.76 -26.72
N TYR A 292 24.68 -25.23 -25.50
CA TYR A 292 25.81 -24.42 -25.09
C TYR A 292 26.96 -25.31 -24.65
N GLU A 293 28.19 -24.90 -24.95
CA GLU A 293 29.39 -25.64 -24.57
C GLU A 293 29.94 -25.18 -23.20
N ASP A 294 30.91 -25.91 -22.68
CA ASP A 294 31.63 -25.56 -21.46
C ASP A 294 32.61 -24.41 -21.71
N HIS A 295 32.23 -23.18 -21.36
CA HIS A 295 33.13 -22.02 -21.48
C HIS A 295 34.19 -22.00 -20.36
N PRO A 296 35.49 -21.77 -20.66
CA PRO A 296 36.56 -21.76 -19.67
C PRO A 296 36.38 -20.68 -18.59
N ASP A 297 35.77 -19.54 -18.93
CA ASP A 297 35.50 -18.44 -17.98
C ASP A 297 34.09 -18.46 -17.35
N ASN A 298 33.36 -19.58 -17.41
CA ASN A 298 32.08 -19.67 -16.69
C ASN A 298 32.29 -19.72 -15.16
N LYS A 299 31.22 -19.48 -14.39
CA LYS A 299 31.28 -19.44 -12.92
C LYS A 299 31.75 -20.77 -12.31
N ALA A 300 31.38 -21.90 -12.92
CA ALA A 300 31.81 -23.23 -12.47
C ALA A 300 33.34 -23.40 -12.58
N SER A 301 33.96 -22.94 -13.67
CA SER A 301 35.40 -22.98 -13.89
C SER A 301 36.17 -22.09 -12.91
N HIS A 302 35.73 -20.84 -12.70
CA HIS A 302 36.30 -19.97 -11.67
C HIS A 302 36.18 -20.59 -10.28
N CYS A 303 35.05 -21.24 -9.97
CA CYS A 303 34.87 -21.93 -8.71
C CYS A 303 35.84 -23.10 -8.54
N ALA A 304 35.98 -23.95 -9.56
CA ALA A 304 36.92 -25.07 -9.55
C ALA A 304 38.38 -24.60 -9.36
N MET A 305 38.77 -23.53 -10.05
CA MET A 305 40.08 -22.90 -9.92
C MET A 305 40.34 -22.46 -8.48
N LYS A 306 39.42 -21.70 -7.88
CA LYS A 306 39.54 -21.26 -6.48
C LYS A 306 39.55 -22.44 -5.50
N ILE A 307 38.71 -23.45 -5.69
CA ILE A 307 38.72 -24.64 -4.85
C ILE A 307 40.10 -25.33 -4.90
N ASN A 308 40.71 -25.42 -6.08
CA ASN A 308 42.05 -25.97 -6.23
C ASN A 308 43.12 -25.09 -5.55
N GLU A 309 43.06 -23.76 -5.69
CA GLU A 309 43.98 -22.84 -5.00
C GLU A 309 44.03 -23.11 -3.49
N TYR A 310 42.86 -23.19 -2.83
CA TYR A 310 42.76 -23.48 -1.39
C TYR A 310 43.11 -24.93 -1.06
N TYR A 311 42.77 -25.87 -1.94
CA TYR A 311 43.13 -27.27 -1.78
C TYR A 311 44.65 -27.46 -1.69
N GLN A 312 45.40 -26.81 -2.59
CA GLN A 312 46.87 -26.83 -2.61
C GLN A 312 47.45 -26.03 -1.44
N LYS A 313 46.94 -24.81 -1.18
CA LYS A 313 47.40 -23.93 -0.09
C LYS A 313 47.36 -24.64 1.27
N TYR A 314 46.32 -25.42 1.54
CA TYR A 314 46.13 -26.15 2.80
C TYR A 314 46.29 -27.67 2.66
N LYS A 315 47.11 -28.11 1.70
CA LYS A 315 47.35 -29.54 1.44
C LYS A 315 47.91 -30.27 2.66
N ALA A 316 48.87 -29.67 3.36
CA ALA A 316 49.51 -30.26 4.54
C ALA A 316 48.53 -30.49 5.70
N GLN A 317 47.60 -29.55 5.92
CA GLN A 317 46.62 -29.61 7.01
C GLN A 317 45.37 -30.42 6.65
N LYS A 318 45.24 -30.81 5.37
CA LYS A 318 44.01 -31.36 4.78
C LYS A 318 42.82 -30.40 4.94
N GLY A 319 43.02 -29.11 4.65
CA GLY A 319 42.00 -28.07 4.79
C GLY A 319 40.76 -28.31 3.90
N THR A 320 39.57 -28.26 4.48
CA THR A 320 38.30 -28.57 3.83
C THR A 320 37.54 -27.33 3.39
N GLN A 321 36.65 -27.50 2.42
CA GLN A 321 35.94 -26.41 1.76
C GLN A 321 34.46 -26.75 1.62
N PHE A 322 33.60 -25.76 1.81
CA PHE A 322 32.16 -25.89 1.57
C PHE A 322 31.77 -25.16 0.29
N VAL A 323 30.94 -25.79 -0.52
CA VAL A 323 30.43 -25.20 -1.77
C VAL A 323 28.91 -25.17 -1.73
N PHE A 324 28.34 -23.97 -1.74
CA PHE A 324 26.90 -23.73 -1.67
C PHE A 324 26.35 -23.30 -3.02
N SER A 325 25.29 -24.00 -3.44
CA SER A 325 24.43 -23.57 -4.56
C SER A 325 23.02 -24.12 -4.37
N ASP A 326 22.01 -23.26 -4.31
CA ASP A 326 20.60 -23.67 -4.28
C ASP A 326 20.05 -23.95 -5.68
N LEU A 327 20.66 -23.34 -6.70
CA LEU A 327 20.34 -23.60 -8.10
C LEU A 327 21.18 -24.76 -8.64
N GLY A 328 20.54 -25.69 -9.37
CA GLY A 328 21.23 -26.82 -9.97
C GLY A 328 21.83 -27.80 -8.95
N THR A 329 21.08 -28.12 -7.89
CA THR A 329 21.49 -29.10 -6.88
C THR A 329 21.76 -30.47 -7.48
N TYR A 330 22.68 -31.23 -6.87
CA TYR A 330 23.03 -32.58 -7.30
C TYR A 330 21.80 -33.49 -7.51
N LYS A 331 21.73 -34.09 -8.70
CA LYS A 331 20.84 -35.18 -9.04
C LYS A 331 21.63 -36.28 -9.74
N PRO A 332 21.39 -37.56 -9.41
CA PRO A 332 22.04 -38.67 -10.10
C PRO A 332 21.70 -38.66 -11.59
N ASN A 333 22.67 -38.93 -12.46
CA ASN A 333 22.52 -39.10 -13.91
C ASN A 333 22.04 -37.86 -14.69
N GLU A 334 22.02 -36.67 -14.07
CA GLU A 334 21.70 -35.41 -14.73
C GLU A 334 22.90 -34.47 -14.64
N TRP A 335 23.19 -33.74 -15.72
CA TRP A 335 24.19 -32.67 -15.67
C TRP A 335 23.71 -31.58 -14.71
N ASN A 336 24.61 -31.15 -13.83
CA ASN A 336 24.37 -30.04 -12.92
C ASN A 336 25.70 -29.35 -12.54
N PRO A 337 25.66 -28.10 -12.05
CA PRO A 337 26.86 -27.37 -11.62
C PRO A 337 27.73 -28.11 -10.60
N TYR A 338 27.16 -28.95 -9.72
CA TYR A 338 27.95 -29.70 -8.74
C TYR A 338 28.80 -30.76 -9.42
N THR A 339 28.19 -31.54 -10.31
CA THR A 339 28.89 -32.57 -11.09
C THR A 339 29.90 -31.96 -12.03
N GLU A 340 29.60 -30.79 -12.59
CA GLU A 340 30.53 -30.07 -13.49
C GLU A 340 31.78 -29.60 -12.75
N ILE A 341 31.62 -28.97 -11.58
CA ILE A 341 32.79 -28.57 -10.78
C ILE A 341 33.56 -29.80 -10.34
N LYS A 342 32.88 -30.87 -9.90
CA LYS A 342 33.56 -32.12 -9.55
C LYS A 342 34.35 -32.69 -10.73
N ARG A 343 33.79 -32.69 -11.93
CA ARG A 343 34.48 -33.10 -13.17
C ARG A 343 35.75 -32.30 -13.36
N LYS A 344 35.67 -30.97 -13.37
CA LYS A 344 36.83 -30.06 -13.51
C LYS A 344 37.89 -30.29 -12.43
N LEU A 345 37.47 -30.44 -11.17
CA LEU A 345 38.40 -30.72 -10.06
C LEU A 345 39.16 -32.04 -10.24
N VAL A 346 38.51 -33.07 -10.79
CA VAL A 346 39.12 -34.39 -11.02
C VAL A 346 39.96 -34.42 -12.29
N GLU A 347 39.39 -33.98 -13.41
CA GLU A 347 39.98 -34.06 -14.75
C GLU A 347 41.07 -33.01 -14.95
N ASP A 348 40.80 -31.74 -14.60
CA ASP A 348 41.71 -30.62 -14.91
C ASP A 348 42.73 -30.39 -13.79
N TYR A 349 42.33 -30.59 -12.53
CA TYR A 349 43.16 -30.30 -11.34
C TYR A 349 43.67 -31.56 -10.60
N GLY A 350 43.25 -32.76 -11.02
CA GLY A 350 43.76 -34.02 -10.45
C GLY A 350 43.38 -34.29 -9.00
N ILE A 351 42.33 -33.65 -8.47
CA ILE A 351 41.86 -33.89 -7.10
C ILE A 351 41.15 -35.25 -7.05
N PRO A 352 41.47 -36.14 -6.09
CA PRO A 352 40.85 -37.46 -6.03
C PRO A 352 39.33 -37.38 -5.87
N ALA A 353 38.59 -38.09 -6.72
CA ALA A 353 37.12 -38.02 -6.78
C ALA A 353 36.40 -38.39 -5.47
N HIS A 354 37.04 -39.19 -4.61
CA HIS A 354 36.50 -39.59 -3.31
C HIS A 354 36.59 -38.48 -2.24
N GLU A 355 37.47 -37.50 -2.43
CA GLU A 355 37.60 -36.33 -1.55
C GLU A 355 36.54 -35.25 -1.86
N ILE A 356 35.77 -35.44 -2.94
CA ILE A 356 34.74 -34.51 -3.40
C ILE A 356 33.37 -35.17 -3.29
N ARG A 357 32.55 -34.72 -2.34
CA ARG A 357 31.26 -35.33 -2.02
C ARG A 357 30.12 -34.32 -2.01
N PHE A 358 28.91 -34.83 -2.22
CA PHE A 358 27.68 -34.05 -2.19
C PHE A 358 26.85 -34.48 -0.99
N ILE A 359 26.39 -33.53 -0.17
CA ILE A 359 25.60 -33.88 1.03
C ILE A 359 24.29 -34.60 0.66
N GLN A 360 23.75 -34.33 -0.54
CA GLN A 360 22.54 -34.96 -1.09
C GLN A 360 22.67 -36.47 -1.31
N GLU A 361 23.89 -37.02 -1.35
CA GLU A 361 24.10 -38.47 -1.42
C GLU A 361 23.76 -39.20 -0.11
N ALA A 362 23.68 -38.49 1.02
CA ALA A 362 23.29 -39.05 2.29
C ALA A 362 21.77 -39.30 2.34
N LYS A 363 21.37 -40.55 2.08
CA LYS A 363 19.96 -40.97 2.11
C LYS A 363 19.40 -41.16 3.53
N ASN A 364 20.25 -41.21 4.55
CA ASN A 364 19.87 -41.38 5.95
C ASN A 364 20.85 -40.69 6.90
N ASP A 365 20.45 -40.55 8.16
CA ASP A 365 21.22 -39.84 9.18
C ASP A 365 22.58 -40.49 9.48
N LYS A 366 22.69 -41.82 9.34
CA LYS A 366 23.97 -42.52 9.54
C LYS A 366 24.99 -42.12 8.47
N MET A 367 24.58 -42.12 7.20
CA MET A 367 25.41 -41.65 6.09
C MET A 367 25.76 -40.17 6.23
N ARG A 368 24.80 -39.34 6.67
CA ARG A 368 25.02 -37.91 6.90
C ARG A 368 26.08 -37.69 7.98
N LYS A 369 26.00 -38.39 9.12
CA LYS A 369 27.01 -38.35 10.18
C LYS A 369 28.38 -38.81 9.69
N GLN A 370 28.43 -39.83 8.85
CA GLN A 370 29.69 -40.32 8.27
C GLN A 370 30.35 -39.27 7.37
N LEU A 371 29.62 -38.66 6.42
CA LEU A 371 30.14 -37.58 5.59
C LEU A 371 30.69 -36.43 6.44
N ILE A 372 29.99 -36.06 7.51
CA ILE A 372 30.41 -35.01 8.44
C ILE A 372 31.73 -35.38 9.15
N SER A 373 31.86 -36.63 9.61
CA SER A 373 33.10 -37.13 10.22
C SER A 373 34.26 -37.11 9.23
N ASP A 374 34.03 -37.64 8.02
CA ASP A 374 35.04 -37.71 6.97
C ASP A 374 35.50 -36.32 6.52
N THR A 375 34.61 -35.33 6.49
CA THR A 375 34.98 -33.93 6.27
C THR A 375 35.81 -33.36 7.43
N ASN A 376 35.41 -33.59 8.69
CA ASN A 376 36.20 -33.12 9.84
C ASN A 376 37.60 -33.74 9.90
N GLU A 377 37.76 -34.99 9.44
CA GLU A 377 39.05 -35.69 9.37
C GLU A 377 39.89 -35.24 8.15
N GLY A 378 39.26 -34.61 7.16
CA GLY A 378 39.88 -34.21 5.90
C GLY A 378 40.03 -35.34 4.89
N LYS A 379 39.25 -36.43 5.04
CA LYS A 379 39.07 -37.47 4.01
C LYS A 379 38.17 -36.96 2.88
N ILE A 380 37.20 -36.11 3.22
CA ILE A 380 36.46 -35.30 2.25
C ILE A 380 37.01 -33.88 2.35
N ARG A 381 37.58 -33.38 1.27
CA ARG A 381 38.21 -32.06 1.19
C ARG A 381 37.26 -31.01 0.62
N VAL A 382 36.28 -31.41 -0.18
CA VAL A 382 35.27 -30.51 -0.76
C VAL A 382 33.88 -31.12 -0.57
N LEU A 383 33.03 -30.40 0.17
CA LEU A 383 31.64 -30.81 0.43
C LEU A 383 30.67 -29.80 -0.17
N PHE A 384 29.83 -30.26 -1.09
CA PHE A 384 28.79 -29.43 -1.69
C PHE A 384 27.44 -29.62 -0.98
N GLY A 385 26.60 -28.58 -1.00
CA GLY A 385 25.21 -28.70 -0.59
C GLY A 385 24.38 -27.43 -0.77
N SER A 386 23.06 -27.59 -0.75
CA SER A 386 22.13 -26.45 -0.71
C SER A 386 22.05 -25.85 0.70
N THR A 387 21.46 -24.66 0.81
CA THR A 387 21.12 -24.02 2.08
C THR A 387 20.32 -24.98 2.98
N ASP A 388 19.33 -25.68 2.44
CA ASP A 388 18.49 -26.56 3.26
C ASP A 388 19.24 -27.78 3.77
N MET A 389 20.03 -28.44 2.92
CA MET A 389 20.67 -29.72 3.25
C MET A 389 21.98 -29.57 4.05
N LEU A 390 22.77 -28.55 3.72
CA LEU A 390 24.07 -28.29 4.34
C LEU A 390 24.02 -27.10 5.32
N GLY A 391 23.13 -26.14 5.10
CA GLY A 391 23.00 -24.92 5.91
C GLY A 391 22.28 -25.06 7.25
N THR A 392 21.69 -26.23 7.60
CA THR A 392 21.09 -26.49 8.95
C THR A 392 21.63 -27.77 9.63
N GLY A 393 22.00 -27.67 10.92
CA GLY A 393 22.39 -28.80 11.78
C GLY A 393 23.65 -29.60 11.40
N VAL A 394 24.66 -29.00 10.74
CA VAL A 394 25.90 -29.70 10.32
C VAL A 394 27.13 -29.18 11.07
N ASN A 395 27.91 -30.07 11.68
CA ASN A 395 29.13 -29.77 12.44
C ASN A 395 30.36 -30.35 11.74
N ALA A 396 30.79 -29.74 10.63
CA ALA A 396 31.90 -30.21 9.79
C ALA A 396 33.08 -29.21 9.72
N GLN A 397 33.21 -28.34 10.73
CA GLN A 397 34.05 -27.14 10.68
C GLN A 397 35.54 -27.36 10.97
N LYS A 398 35.97 -28.52 11.50
CA LYS A 398 37.29 -28.66 12.15
C LYS A 398 38.47 -28.20 11.28
N LYS A 399 38.36 -28.42 9.98
CA LYS A 399 39.41 -28.14 9.00
C LYS A 399 38.98 -27.12 7.94
N ALA A 400 37.86 -26.43 8.13
CA ALA A 400 37.27 -25.60 7.09
C ALA A 400 38.09 -24.32 6.84
N VAL A 401 38.53 -24.10 5.61
CA VAL A 401 39.38 -22.95 5.23
C VAL A 401 38.69 -21.96 4.30
N ALA A 402 37.70 -22.42 3.53
CA ALA A 402 36.94 -21.59 2.60
C ALA A 402 35.47 -22.01 2.51
N VAL A 403 34.61 -21.03 2.25
CA VAL A 403 33.21 -21.19 1.88
C VAL A 403 32.98 -20.54 0.53
N HIS A 404 32.40 -21.27 -0.41
CA HIS A 404 32.15 -20.83 -1.77
C HIS A 404 30.63 -20.69 -2.00
N HIS A 405 30.16 -19.49 -2.34
CA HIS A 405 28.77 -19.23 -2.71
C HIS A 405 28.67 -19.03 -4.22
N LEU A 406 28.26 -20.07 -4.96
CA LEU A 406 28.00 -19.95 -6.40
C LEU A 406 26.75 -19.14 -6.69
N ASP A 407 25.74 -19.28 -5.84
CA ASP A 407 24.55 -18.45 -5.87
C ASP A 407 24.29 -17.84 -4.49
N THR A 408 23.80 -16.61 -4.51
CA THR A 408 23.50 -15.86 -3.29
C THR A 408 22.03 -16.08 -2.91
N PRO A 409 21.74 -16.47 -1.66
CA PRO A 409 20.37 -16.64 -1.19
C PRO A 409 19.66 -15.29 -1.07
N TRP A 410 18.34 -15.30 -0.90
CA TRP A 410 17.54 -14.06 -0.80
C TRP A 410 17.42 -13.51 0.62
N ARG A 411 17.83 -14.31 1.62
CA ARG A 411 17.70 -13.99 3.05
C ARG A 411 19.07 -13.90 3.69
N PRO A 412 19.35 -12.85 4.48
CA PRO A 412 20.62 -12.74 5.21
C PRO A 412 20.84 -13.90 6.18
N SER A 413 19.75 -14.43 6.73
CA SER A 413 19.76 -15.61 7.60
C SER A 413 20.40 -16.82 6.95
N ASP A 414 20.06 -17.07 5.70
CA ASP A 414 20.54 -18.23 4.96
C ASP A 414 22.04 -18.09 4.70
N LEU A 415 22.49 -16.88 4.33
CA LEU A 415 23.92 -16.58 4.16
C LEU A 415 24.69 -16.77 5.47
N GLN A 416 24.19 -16.23 6.59
CA GLN A 416 24.80 -16.42 7.92
C GLN A 416 24.86 -17.89 8.33
N GLN A 417 23.80 -18.67 8.05
CA GLN A 417 23.76 -20.10 8.35
C GLN A 417 24.79 -20.90 7.53
N ARG A 418 24.92 -20.58 6.23
CA ARG A 418 25.96 -21.16 5.36
C ARG A 418 27.37 -20.81 5.85
N ASP A 419 27.65 -19.53 6.10
CA ASP A 419 28.94 -19.04 6.60
C ASP A 419 29.30 -19.68 7.95
N GLY A 420 28.31 -19.84 8.84
CA GLY A 420 28.44 -20.48 10.14
C GLY A 420 28.86 -21.97 10.10
N ARG A 421 28.98 -22.59 8.92
CA ARG A 421 29.55 -23.93 8.75
C ARG A 421 31.05 -23.99 8.88
N ALA A 422 31.73 -22.92 8.52
CA ALA A 422 33.18 -22.80 8.67
C ALA A 422 33.56 -21.81 9.79
N ILE A 423 32.76 -20.75 9.96
CA ILE A 423 33.00 -19.67 10.93
C ILE A 423 32.46 -20.06 12.31
N ARG A 424 33.08 -21.08 12.89
CA ARG A 424 32.56 -21.75 14.09
C ARG A 424 33.68 -22.20 15.03
N LYS A 425 33.36 -22.26 16.33
CA LYS A 425 34.26 -22.77 17.36
C LYS A 425 34.73 -24.19 17.01
N GLY A 426 36.01 -24.46 17.27
CA GLY A 426 36.63 -25.75 17.00
C GLY A 426 37.13 -25.92 15.56
N ASN A 427 37.19 -24.84 14.78
CA ASN A 427 37.93 -24.83 13.52
C ASN A 427 39.43 -24.66 13.80
N GLU A 428 40.14 -25.79 13.84
CA GLU A 428 41.55 -25.88 14.21
C GLU A 428 42.44 -25.36 13.08
N VAL A 429 42.12 -25.68 11.83
CA VAL A 429 42.96 -25.27 10.69
C VAL A 429 42.92 -23.76 10.52
N ALA A 430 41.74 -23.14 10.58
CA ALA A 430 41.64 -21.69 10.52
C ALA A 430 42.44 -21.01 11.64
N LYS A 431 42.27 -21.51 12.88
CA LYS A 431 42.91 -20.95 14.08
C LYS A 431 44.43 -20.96 14.02
N TYR A 432 45.04 -22.09 13.64
CA TYR A 432 46.49 -22.27 13.72
C TYR A 432 47.24 -22.03 12.41
N PHE A 433 46.56 -22.05 11.26
CA PHE A 433 47.20 -22.02 9.94
C PHE A 433 46.61 -21.00 8.96
N ALA A 434 45.58 -20.25 9.33
CA ALA A 434 44.96 -19.23 8.47
C ALA A 434 44.68 -17.92 9.22
N ASP A 435 45.57 -17.51 10.14
CA ASP A 435 45.45 -16.28 10.93
C ASP A 435 44.10 -16.13 11.65
N ASN A 436 43.53 -17.27 12.07
CA ASN A 436 42.19 -17.37 12.66
C ASN A 436 41.10 -16.74 11.75
N LYS A 437 41.21 -16.92 10.43
CA LYS A 437 40.25 -16.44 9.43
C LYS A 437 39.73 -17.57 8.54
N VAL A 438 38.52 -17.38 8.03
CA VAL A 438 37.95 -18.20 6.96
C VAL A 438 37.53 -17.28 5.83
N ASP A 439 37.94 -17.63 4.62
CA ASP A 439 37.59 -16.89 3.41
C ASP A 439 36.20 -17.31 2.91
N VAL A 440 35.31 -16.33 2.73
CA VAL A 440 33.96 -16.50 2.18
C VAL A 440 33.95 -15.87 0.79
N ILE A 441 33.95 -16.71 -0.24
CA ILE A 441 34.06 -16.31 -1.64
C ILE A 441 32.67 -16.31 -2.26
N ILE A 442 32.23 -15.13 -2.72
CA ILE A 442 30.95 -14.91 -3.37
C ILE A 442 31.22 -14.67 -4.85
N TYR A 443 30.73 -15.56 -5.73
CA TYR A 443 30.93 -15.43 -7.17
C TYR A 443 29.81 -14.60 -7.79
N ALA A 444 30.15 -13.46 -8.38
CA ALA A 444 29.20 -12.58 -9.04
C ALA A 444 29.58 -12.38 -10.50
N VAL A 445 28.66 -12.72 -11.42
CA VAL A 445 28.84 -12.37 -12.83
C VAL A 445 28.42 -10.92 -13.03
N GLU A 446 29.24 -10.12 -13.69
CA GLU A 446 28.90 -8.75 -14.05
C GLU A 446 27.68 -8.70 -14.98
N LYS A 447 26.94 -7.59 -14.98
CA LYS A 447 25.70 -7.46 -15.78
C LYS A 447 24.68 -8.58 -15.50
N SER A 448 24.66 -9.09 -14.27
CA SER A 448 23.74 -10.13 -13.81
C SER A 448 23.05 -9.74 -12.50
N LEU A 449 22.10 -10.57 -12.05
CA LEU A 449 21.37 -10.33 -10.79
C LEU A 449 22.20 -10.61 -9.52
N ASP A 450 23.44 -11.12 -9.65
CA ASP A 450 24.24 -11.52 -8.49
C ASP A 450 24.65 -10.32 -7.61
N SER A 451 25.20 -9.25 -8.19
CA SER A 451 25.63 -8.05 -7.45
C SER A 451 24.46 -7.31 -6.82
N TYR A 452 23.29 -7.34 -7.47
CA TYR A 452 22.06 -6.77 -6.93
C TYR A 452 21.60 -7.49 -5.66
N LYS A 453 21.58 -8.83 -5.68
CA LYS A 453 21.22 -9.64 -4.52
C LYS A 453 22.14 -9.37 -3.33
N PHE A 454 23.43 -9.20 -3.57
CA PHE A 454 24.38 -8.89 -2.52
C PHE A 454 24.06 -7.56 -1.82
N ASN A 455 23.84 -6.48 -2.58
CA ASN A 455 23.42 -5.19 -2.03
C ASN A 455 22.09 -5.27 -1.28
N LEU A 456 21.14 -6.06 -1.81
CA LEU A 456 19.85 -6.30 -1.14
C LEU A 456 20.03 -6.98 0.22
N LEU A 457 20.87 -8.02 0.30
CA LEU A 457 21.17 -8.71 1.55
C LEU A 457 21.84 -7.79 2.56
N PHE A 458 22.77 -6.94 2.13
CA PHE A 458 23.48 -6.02 3.00
C PHE A 458 22.53 -5.02 3.66
N ASN A 459 21.62 -4.41 2.90
CA ASN A 459 20.62 -3.48 3.44
C ASN A 459 19.70 -4.15 4.47
N LYS A 460 19.28 -5.40 4.20
CA LYS A 460 18.45 -6.18 5.12
C LYS A 460 19.19 -6.54 6.41
N GLN A 461 20.48 -6.86 6.33
CA GLN A 461 21.29 -7.15 7.51
C GLN A 461 21.45 -5.91 8.40
N LEU A 462 21.68 -4.74 7.78
CA LEU A 462 21.76 -3.44 8.46
C LEU A 462 20.49 -3.13 9.27
N PHE A 463 19.32 -3.43 8.71
CA PHE A 463 18.04 -3.32 9.41
C PHE A 463 17.98 -4.22 10.65
N ILE A 464 18.29 -5.52 10.49
CA ILE A 464 18.25 -6.52 11.57
C ILE A 464 19.20 -6.12 12.70
N ASP A 465 20.40 -5.64 12.37
CA ASP A 465 21.42 -5.27 13.36
C ASP A 465 21.01 -4.02 14.17
N GLN A 466 20.27 -3.08 13.58
CA GLN A 466 19.77 -1.90 14.29
C GLN A 466 18.69 -2.27 15.31
N LEU A 467 17.78 -3.16 14.94
CA LEU A 467 16.72 -3.63 15.85
C LEU A 467 17.30 -4.45 17.01
N LYS A 468 18.28 -5.31 16.74
CA LYS A 468 18.86 -6.24 17.74
C LYS A 468 19.80 -5.56 18.74
N ASN A 469 20.57 -4.57 18.33
CA ASN A 469 21.63 -4.00 19.18
C ASN A 469 21.15 -2.90 20.12
N ASN A 470 19.84 -2.59 20.15
CA ASN A 470 19.22 -1.53 20.96
C ASN A 470 20.03 -0.21 20.96
N LYS A 471 20.70 0.12 19.85
CA LYS A 471 21.46 1.36 19.71
C LYS A 471 20.44 2.47 19.48
N LEU A 472 20.00 3.09 20.57
CA LEU A 472 18.95 4.12 20.74
C LEU A 472 19.07 5.39 19.86
N GLY A 473 20.00 5.44 18.90
CA GLY A 473 20.33 6.65 18.13
C GLY A 473 19.35 7.01 17.00
N LYS A 474 18.45 6.10 16.59
CA LYS A 474 17.49 6.36 15.49
C LYS A 474 16.06 6.00 15.90
N ARG A 475 15.17 7.01 15.92
CA ARG A 475 13.72 6.84 16.20
C ARG A 475 12.93 6.25 15.02
N THR A 476 13.53 6.26 13.83
CA THR A 476 12.94 5.77 12.58
C THR A 476 13.97 4.96 11.80
N ILE A 477 13.57 3.82 11.25
CA ILE A 477 14.41 2.96 10.39
C ILE A 477 13.66 2.68 9.08
N ASP A 478 14.36 2.78 7.94
CA ASP A 478 13.87 2.40 6.61
C ASP A 478 14.20 0.90 6.37
N GLU A 479 13.17 0.08 6.18
CA GLU A 479 13.27 -1.34 5.81
C GLU A 479 13.71 -1.53 4.34
N GLY A 480 13.65 -0.46 3.53
CA GLY A 480 13.88 -0.49 2.09
C GLY A 480 12.62 -0.87 1.31
N ALA A 481 12.63 -0.63 -0.01
CA ALA A 481 11.45 -0.83 -0.88
C ALA A 481 11.20 -2.29 -1.33
N MET A 482 11.92 -3.28 -0.78
CA MET A 482 12.12 -4.57 -1.46
C MET A 482 11.59 -5.77 -0.67
N ASP A 483 10.50 -6.35 -1.18
CA ASP A 483 9.82 -7.57 -0.68
C ASP A 483 10.23 -8.79 -1.52
N GLU A 484 10.33 -9.98 -0.90
CA GLU A 484 10.53 -11.27 -1.59
C GLU A 484 9.48 -11.53 -2.69
N LYS A 485 8.25 -11.01 -2.52
CA LYS A 485 7.17 -11.11 -3.52
C LYS A 485 7.11 -9.93 -4.49
N SER A 486 7.66 -8.77 -4.11
CA SER A 486 7.74 -7.62 -5.01
C SER A 486 8.91 -7.79 -5.94
N ARG A 487 8.64 -8.55 -7.00
CA ARG A 487 9.56 -8.82 -8.10
C ARG A 487 10.12 -7.51 -8.66
N MET A 488 11.35 -7.62 -9.11
CA MET A 488 12.09 -6.59 -9.81
C MET A 488 11.27 -6.03 -10.98
N ASN A 489 11.16 -4.72 -11.05
CA ASN A 489 10.47 -4.05 -12.15
C ASN A 489 11.35 -4.12 -13.43
N TYR A 490 10.74 -4.08 -14.61
CA TYR A 490 11.43 -4.04 -15.91
C TYR A 490 12.59 -3.04 -15.98
N SER A 491 12.40 -1.78 -15.59
CA SER A 491 13.45 -0.74 -15.64
C SER A 491 14.63 -1.05 -14.72
N GLU A 492 14.37 -1.56 -13.51
CA GLU A 492 15.45 -2.01 -12.61
C GLU A 492 16.18 -3.22 -13.18
N TYR A 493 15.43 -4.16 -13.74
CA TYR A 493 15.95 -5.38 -14.36
C TYR A 493 16.87 -5.04 -15.55
N VAL A 494 16.44 -4.15 -16.45
CA VAL A 494 17.24 -3.68 -17.59
C VAL A 494 18.47 -2.91 -17.14
N ALA A 495 18.37 -2.02 -16.16
CA ALA A 495 19.54 -1.27 -15.70
C ALA A 495 20.64 -2.18 -15.13
N ILE A 496 20.25 -3.25 -14.44
CA ILE A 496 21.20 -4.22 -13.88
C ILE A 496 21.82 -5.09 -14.96
N LEU A 497 21.02 -5.59 -15.91
CA LEU A 497 21.53 -6.42 -17.00
C LEU A 497 22.31 -5.62 -18.06
N SER A 498 22.01 -4.34 -18.25
CA SER A 498 22.77 -3.47 -19.15
C SER A 498 24.09 -3.01 -18.54
N GLY A 499 24.24 -3.09 -17.21
CA GLY A 499 25.39 -2.57 -16.48
C GLY A 499 25.47 -1.04 -16.44
N ASN A 500 24.47 -0.33 -16.99
CA ASN A 500 24.44 1.13 -16.99
C ASN A 500 23.62 1.63 -15.79
N THR A 501 24.31 2.15 -14.78
CA THR A 501 23.67 2.73 -13.59
C THR A 501 22.92 4.02 -13.90
N ASP A 502 23.26 4.73 -14.98
CA ASP A 502 22.58 5.96 -15.40
C ASP A 502 21.12 5.65 -15.78
N LEU A 503 20.82 4.48 -16.36
CA LEU A 503 19.44 4.05 -16.63
C LEU A 503 18.62 3.81 -15.35
N LEU A 504 19.27 3.32 -14.29
CA LEU A 504 18.64 3.14 -12.98
C LEU A 504 18.37 4.49 -12.31
N GLU A 505 19.32 5.41 -12.40
CA GLU A 505 19.19 6.78 -11.90
C GLU A 505 18.10 7.54 -12.67
N LYS A 506 18.04 7.37 -13.98
CA LYS A 506 16.99 7.92 -14.85
C LYS A 506 15.61 7.41 -14.41
N ALA A 507 15.45 6.09 -14.29
CA ALA A 507 14.19 5.51 -13.85
C ALA A 507 13.77 6.01 -12.44
N LYS A 508 14.73 6.25 -11.54
CA LYS A 508 14.47 6.83 -10.21
C LYS A 508 14.08 8.31 -10.29
N LEU A 509 14.71 9.10 -11.15
CA LEU A 509 14.39 10.51 -11.35
C LEU A 509 13.02 10.67 -12.02
N GLU A 510 12.74 9.94 -13.10
CA GLU A 510 11.43 9.89 -13.76
C GLU A 510 10.32 9.52 -12.77
N LYS A 511 10.58 8.53 -11.89
CA LYS A 511 9.67 8.14 -10.81
C LYS A 511 9.38 9.31 -9.85
N LYS A 512 10.42 10.04 -9.41
CA LYS A 512 10.25 11.19 -8.50
C LYS A 512 9.49 12.33 -9.19
N ILE A 513 9.79 12.60 -10.46
CA ILE A 513 9.13 13.64 -11.26
C ILE A 513 7.64 13.30 -11.45
N GLY A 514 7.32 12.09 -11.91
CA GLY A 514 5.93 11.68 -12.12
C GLY A 514 5.09 11.72 -10.82
N ALA A 515 5.71 11.39 -9.67
CA ALA A 515 5.08 11.51 -8.36
C ALA A 515 4.73 12.97 -8.01
N LEU A 516 5.71 13.86 -8.17
CA LEU A 516 5.57 15.29 -7.91
C LEU A 516 4.56 15.95 -8.87
N GLU A 517 4.53 15.54 -10.14
CA GLU A 517 3.53 16.01 -11.11
C GLU A 517 2.12 15.55 -10.75
N SER A 518 1.95 14.30 -10.33
CA SER A 518 0.65 13.78 -9.87
C SER A 518 0.17 14.50 -8.60
N GLU A 519 1.07 14.78 -7.66
CA GLU A 519 0.79 15.57 -6.46
C GLU A 519 0.34 16.99 -6.84
N LYS A 520 1.06 17.65 -7.76
CA LYS A 520 0.71 18.98 -8.28
C LYS A 520 -0.66 18.98 -8.95
N GLN A 521 -0.98 17.98 -9.76
CA GLN A 521 -2.31 17.86 -10.40
C GLN A 521 -3.44 17.71 -9.36
N THR A 522 -3.23 16.90 -8.33
CA THR A 522 -4.20 16.75 -7.23
C THR A 522 -4.40 18.06 -6.48
N PHE A 523 -3.31 18.78 -6.19
CA PHE A 523 -3.34 20.09 -5.55
C PHE A 523 -4.14 21.12 -6.38
N LEU A 524 -3.88 21.17 -7.70
CA LEU A 524 -4.59 22.07 -8.61
C LEU A 524 -6.09 21.76 -8.71
N ARG A 525 -6.45 20.46 -8.76
CA ARG A 525 -7.86 20.04 -8.74
C ARG A 525 -8.55 20.46 -7.46
N SER A 526 -7.93 20.25 -6.29
CA SER A 526 -8.47 20.68 -5.01
C SER A 526 -8.69 22.19 -4.96
N LYS A 527 -7.71 22.98 -5.44
CA LYS A 527 -7.82 24.44 -5.53
C LYS A 527 -8.98 24.88 -6.43
N TYR A 528 -9.18 24.22 -7.58
CA TYR A 528 -10.31 24.49 -8.47
C TYR A 528 -11.66 24.16 -7.83
N THR A 529 -11.78 23.01 -7.17
CA THR A 529 -13.00 22.63 -6.45
C THR A 529 -13.33 23.61 -5.32
N SER A 530 -12.34 24.03 -4.54
CA SER A 530 -12.50 25.04 -3.49
C SER A 530 -12.91 26.40 -4.05
N LYS A 531 -12.39 26.81 -5.21
CA LYS A 531 -12.80 28.04 -5.91
C LYS A 531 -14.27 27.99 -6.31
N ASN A 532 -14.72 26.93 -6.96
CA ASN A 532 -16.13 26.78 -7.33
C ASN A 532 -17.05 26.81 -6.10
N ARG A 533 -16.62 26.19 -4.99
CA ARG A 533 -17.36 26.26 -3.72
C ARG A 533 -17.43 27.67 -3.16
N LEU A 534 -16.32 28.43 -3.23
CA LEU A 534 -16.28 29.83 -2.81
C LEU A 534 -17.23 30.69 -3.65
N ASP A 535 -17.24 30.52 -4.97
CA ASP A 535 -18.12 31.26 -5.88
C ASP A 535 -19.60 31.00 -5.57
N ASN A 536 -19.97 29.74 -5.32
CA ASN A 536 -21.33 29.37 -4.89
C ASN A 536 -21.70 30.01 -3.55
N LEU A 537 -20.83 29.91 -2.54
CA LEU A 537 -21.09 30.50 -1.22
C LEU A 537 -21.20 32.03 -1.26
N CYS A 538 -20.42 32.69 -2.11
CA CYS A 538 -20.53 34.14 -2.31
C CYS A 538 -21.88 34.51 -2.95
N SER A 539 -22.35 33.74 -3.93
CA SER A 539 -23.66 33.93 -4.55
C SER A 539 -24.79 33.70 -3.53
N ASP A 540 -24.71 32.63 -2.74
CA ASP A 540 -25.68 32.30 -1.71
C ASP A 540 -25.72 33.39 -0.63
N LEU A 541 -24.56 33.84 -0.15
CA LEU A 541 -24.46 34.91 0.85
C LEU A 541 -25.14 36.19 0.35
N LYS A 542 -24.93 36.57 -0.91
CA LYS A 542 -25.59 37.74 -1.49
C LYS A 542 -27.10 37.58 -1.53
N ALA A 543 -27.60 36.42 -1.95
CA ALA A 543 -29.03 36.12 -1.98
C ALA A 543 -29.67 36.13 -0.57
N LEU A 544 -28.98 35.59 0.43
CA LEU A 544 -29.42 35.61 1.84
C LEU A 544 -29.43 37.03 2.41
N GLN A 545 -28.40 37.83 2.14
CA GLN A 545 -28.34 39.24 2.55
C GLN A 545 -29.47 40.07 1.94
N ASP A 546 -29.71 39.92 0.63
CA ASP A 546 -30.82 40.58 -0.07
C ASP A 546 -32.17 40.17 0.53
N ARG A 547 -32.35 38.89 0.89
CA ARG A 547 -33.57 38.40 1.54
C ARG A 547 -33.73 38.95 2.96
N LEU A 548 -32.66 38.99 3.75
CA LEU A 548 -32.66 39.56 5.10
C LEU A 548 -33.00 41.05 5.07
N TYR A 549 -32.45 41.82 4.14
CA TYR A 549 -32.77 43.24 3.96
C TYR A 549 -34.27 43.46 3.68
N ARG A 550 -34.86 42.61 2.84
CA ARG A 550 -36.30 42.66 2.53
C ARG A 550 -37.16 42.31 3.76
N PHE A 551 -36.77 41.31 4.55
CA PHE A 551 -37.42 41.01 5.83
C PHE A 551 -37.32 42.18 6.82
N GLN A 552 -36.15 42.79 6.95
CA GLN A 552 -35.93 43.97 7.81
C GLN A 552 -36.82 45.15 7.39
N THR A 553 -36.92 45.40 6.09
CA THR A 553 -37.76 46.46 5.52
C THR A 553 -39.24 46.24 5.87
N ASP A 554 -39.74 45.02 5.64
CA ASP A 554 -41.12 44.66 5.96
C ASP A 554 -41.39 44.73 7.47
N TRP A 555 -40.48 44.22 8.31
CA TRP A 555 -40.63 44.23 9.76
C TRP A 555 -40.59 45.64 10.35
N GLN A 556 -39.73 46.52 9.83
CA GLN A 556 -39.65 47.92 10.24
C GLN A 556 -40.94 48.64 9.89
N ASN A 557 -41.41 48.50 8.64
CA ASN A 557 -42.67 49.06 8.17
C ASN A 557 -43.87 48.60 9.00
N PHE A 558 -43.89 47.32 9.41
CA PHE A 558 -44.90 46.81 10.32
C PHE A 558 -44.79 47.43 11.70
N SER A 559 -43.58 47.43 12.28
CA SER A 559 -43.32 47.90 13.64
C SER A 559 -43.66 49.39 13.82
N ASP A 560 -43.40 50.22 12.82
CA ASP A 560 -43.70 51.65 12.83
C ASP A 560 -45.20 51.96 12.76
N LYS A 561 -46.00 51.05 12.18
CA LYS A 561 -47.45 51.23 11.95
C LYS A 561 -48.32 50.42 12.92
N ALA A 562 -47.78 49.37 13.55
CA ALA A 562 -48.53 48.45 14.39
C ALA A 562 -49.00 49.10 15.69
N VAL A 563 -50.28 48.91 16.02
CA VAL A 563 -50.87 49.39 17.28
C VAL A 563 -50.99 48.19 18.21
N ARG A 564 -50.50 48.31 19.45
CA ARG A 564 -50.52 47.23 20.45
C ARG A 564 -51.47 47.57 21.59
N ARG A 565 -52.13 46.56 22.15
CA ARG A 565 -52.93 46.65 23.38
C ARG A 565 -52.02 46.63 24.61
N GLU A 566 -52.59 46.93 25.78
CA GLU A 566 -51.89 46.89 27.07
C GLU A 566 -51.29 45.51 27.40
N ASP A 567 -51.88 44.43 26.87
CA ASP A 567 -51.39 43.05 27.01
C ASP A 567 -50.26 42.69 26.01
N GLY A 568 -49.82 43.64 25.19
CA GLY A 568 -48.77 43.45 24.19
C GLY A 568 -49.23 42.86 22.85
N SER A 569 -50.49 42.43 22.74
CA SER A 569 -51.07 41.89 21.50
C SER A 569 -51.29 42.97 20.45
N VAL A 570 -51.00 42.65 19.18
CA VAL A 570 -51.22 43.57 18.06
C VAL A 570 -52.71 43.66 17.76
N VAL A 571 -53.21 44.89 17.64
CA VAL A 571 -54.59 45.16 17.26
C VAL A 571 -54.80 44.76 15.80
N ASN A 572 -55.86 44.02 15.50
CA ASN A 572 -56.16 43.68 14.12
C ASN A 572 -56.86 44.83 13.41
N VAL A 573 -56.22 45.42 12.40
CA VAL A 573 -56.77 46.50 11.56
C VAL A 573 -57.03 46.05 10.12
N LEU A 574 -57.28 44.75 9.92
CA LEU A 574 -57.55 44.16 8.60
C LEU A 574 -58.67 44.90 7.87
N ARG A 575 -58.39 45.31 6.63
CA ARG A 575 -59.36 45.88 5.70
C ARG A 575 -59.51 44.93 4.53
N LEU A 576 -60.74 44.61 4.14
CA LEU A 576 -61.03 43.77 2.97
C LEU A 576 -61.85 44.57 1.96
N GLU A 577 -61.58 44.38 0.68
CA GLU A 577 -62.24 45.11 -0.41
C GLU A 577 -63.76 44.98 -0.33
N GLY A 578 -64.51 46.08 -0.30
CA GLY A 578 -65.97 46.08 -0.24
C GLY A 578 -66.57 45.78 1.15
N LEU A 579 -65.81 46.02 2.23
CA LEU A 579 -66.32 46.14 3.60
C LEU A 579 -65.95 47.51 4.17
N ASP A 580 -66.81 48.07 5.03
CA ASP A 580 -66.53 49.33 5.73
C ASP A 580 -65.42 49.18 6.78
N GLU A 581 -64.72 50.27 7.07
CA GLU A 581 -63.61 50.31 8.05
C GLU A 581 -64.03 49.94 9.48
N LYS A 582 -65.33 49.98 9.80
CA LYS A 582 -65.91 49.62 11.12
C LYS A 582 -66.52 48.21 11.16
N SER A 583 -66.19 47.35 10.19
CA SER A 583 -66.73 45.99 10.13
C SER A 583 -66.33 45.15 11.34
N SER A 584 -67.29 44.41 11.90
CA SER A 584 -67.04 43.50 13.03
C SER A 584 -66.17 42.30 12.62
N VAL A 585 -65.48 41.68 13.60
CA VAL A 585 -64.65 40.47 13.37
C VAL A 585 -65.45 39.36 12.67
N LYS A 586 -66.73 39.21 13.00
CA LYS A 586 -67.62 38.21 12.38
C LYS A 586 -67.85 38.49 10.88
N GLN A 587 -68.00 39.75 10.49
CA GLN A 587 -68.17 40.14 9.08
C GLN A 587 -66.88 39.95 8.28
N LEU A 588 -65.72 40.30 8.86
CA LEU A 588 -64.41 40.07 8.25
C LEU A 588 -64.14 38.57 8.04
N ALA A 589 -64.36 37.76 9.09
CA ALA A 589 -64.18 36.31 9.01
C ALA A 589 -65.12 35.65 7.98
N GLN A 590 -66.38 36.08 7.92
CA GLN A 590 -67.34 35.57 6.93
C GLN A 590 -66.88 35.87 5.49
N LYS A 591 -66.33 37.06 5.25
CA LYS A 591 -65.81 37.44 3.93
C LYS A 591 -64.52 36.68 3.56
N LEU A 592 -63.63 36.47 4.53
CA LEU A 592 -62.45 35.63 4.32
C LEU A 592 -62.84 34.18 3.99
N GLN A 593 -63.89 33.65 4.65
CA GLN A 593 -64.40 32.32 4.37
C GLN A 593 -65.05 32.23 2.99
N ASP A 594 -65.73 33.30 2.55
CA ASP A 594 -66.24 33.41 1.18
C ASP A 594 -65.08 33.35 0.17
N TYR A 595 -64.01 34.13 0.36
CA TYR A 595 -62.80 34.00 -0.48
C TYR A 595 -62.20 32.59 -0.41
N ALA A 596 -62.17 31.95 0.76
CA ALA A 596 -61.62 30.60 0.91
C ALA A 596 -62.40 29.57 0.07
N GLN A 597 -63.72 29.69 -0.03
CA GLN A 597 -64.58 28.77 -0.78
C GLN A 597 -64.68 29.13 -2.27
N ASN A 598 -64.79 30.42 -2.57
CA ASN A 598 -65.28 30.92 -3.86
C ASN A 598 -64.22 31.61 -4.71
N ALA A 599 -63.07 32.01 -4.17
CA ALA A 599 -62.02 32.62 -5.00
C ALA A 599 -61.52 31.65 -6.08
N ARG A 600 -61.30 32.18 -7.29
CA ARG A 600 -60.84 31.44 -8.47
C ARG A 600 -59.78 32.25 -9.21
N THR A 601 -58.56 32.25 -8.69
CA THR A 601 -57.50 33.15 -9.18
C THR A 601 -56.68 32.57 -10.34
N LYS A 602 -56.99 31.34 -10.80
CA LYS A 602 -56.26 30.65 -11.88
C LYS A 602 -54.73 30.53 -11.65
N GLY A 603 -54.31 30.50 -10.38
CA GLY A 603 -52.90 30.40 -9.99
C GLY A 603 -52.18 31.74 -9.81
N GLU A 604 -52.83 32.86 -10.14
CA GLU A 604 -52.34 34.21 -9.89
C GLU A 604 -52.65 34.67 -8.45
N TYR A 605 -51.93 35.69 -7.99
CA TYR A 605 -52.22 36.35 -6.72
C TYR A 605 -53.23 37.47 -6.96
N GLN A 606 -54.35 37.41 -6.24
CA GLN A 606 -55.37 38.45 -6.27
C GLN A 606 -55.35 39.20 -4.94
N GLU A 607 -55.25 40.53 -5.00
CA GLU A 607 -55.40 41.39 -3.83
C GLU A 607 -56.86 41.42 -3.37
N ILE A 608 -57.06 41.26 -2.07
CA ILE A 608 -58.39 41.20 -1.44
C ILE A 608 -58.51 42.15 -0.23
N GLY A 609 -57.45 42.85 0.11
CA GLY A 609 -57.41 43.72 1.27
C GLY A 609 -56.01 44.17 1.66
N SER A 610 -55.93 44.86 2.80
CA SER A 610 -54.66 45.33 3.36
C SER A 610 -54.67 45.30 4.90
N ILE A 611 -53.48 45.20 5.49
CA ILE A 611 -53.27 45.31 6.94
C ILE A 611 -51.92 45.98 7.21
N TYR A 612 -51.89 47.07 7.98
CA TYR A 612 -50.65 47.79 8.33
C TYR A 612 -49.72 48.13 7.15
N GLY A 613 -50.29 48.41 5.97
CA GLY A 613 -49.53 48.69 4.74
C GLY A 613 -49.06 47.46 3.97
N PHE A 614 -49.37 46.25 4.44
CA PHE A 614 -49.21 45.00 3.68
C PHE A 614 -50.46 44.71 2.86
N GLN A 615 -50.27 44.17 1.66
CA GLN A 615 -51.33 43.64 0.81
C GLN A 615 -51.72 42.24 1.26
N ILE A 616 -53.03 41.99 1.35
CA ILE A 616 -53.58 40.65 1.57
C ILE A 616 -53.91 40.05 0.23
N LEU A 617 -53.32 38.90 -0.06
CA LEU A 617 -53.45 38.21 -1.32
C LEU A 617 -54.09 36.84 -1.12
N VAL A 618 -54.94 36.44 -2.07
CA VAL A 618 -55.43 35.06 -2.19
C VAL A 618 -54.92 34.45 -3.48
N LYS A 619 -54.60 33.15 -3.45
CA LYS A 619 -54.23 32.35 -4.62
C LYS A 619 -54.90 30.98 -4.55
N THR A 620 -55.56 30.60 -5.63
CA THR A 620 -56.09 29.25 -5.84
C THR A 620 -54.97 28.32 -6.28
N GLU A 621 -54.62 27.35 -5.45
CA GLU A 621 -53.72 26.26 -5.79
C GLU A 621 -54.53 25.01 -6.15
N VAL A 622 -54.14 24.36 -7.25
CA VAL A 622 -54.76 23.11 -7.70
C VAL A 622 -53.77 21.98 -7.44
N SER A 623 -54.17 21.01 -6.63
CA SER A 623 -53.41 19.79 -6.37
C SER A 623 -54.19 18.59 -6.87
N LYS A 624 -53.49 17.60 -7.45
CA LYS A 624 -54.09 16.34 -7.86
C LYS A 624 -53.92 15.31 -6.77
N LYS A 625 -55.02 14.78 -6.25
CA LYS A 625 -55.04 13.64 -5.32
C LYS A 625 -56.16 12.71 -5.76
N ASP A 626 -55.83 11.44 -6.00
CA ASP A 626 -56.78 10.39 -6.45
C ASP A 626 -57.62 10.78 -7.68
N GLU A 627 -56.95 11.30 -8.72
CA GLU A 627 -57.57 11.73 -10.00
C GLU A 627 -58.63 12.85 -9.90
N LEU A 628 -58.81 13.44 -8.71
CA LEU A 628 -59.67 14.60 -8.46
C LEU A 628 -58.83 15.88 -8.29
N ASP A 629 -59.25 16.96 -8.95
CA ASP A 629 -58.65 18.28 -8.79
C ASP A 629 -59.13 18.91 -7.46
N LEU A 630 -58.28 18.85 -6.43
CA LEU A 630 -58.50 19.54 -5.16
C LEU A 630 -58.04 20.99 -5.30
N LYS A 631 -59.01 21.91 -5.27
CA LYS A 631 -58.77 23.36 -5.30
C LYS A 631 -58.75 23.88 -3.87
N GLU A 632 -57.64 24.51 -3.49
CA GLU A 632 -57.47 25.13 -2.19
C GLU A 632 -57.05 26.58 -2.36
N ASN A 633 -57.73 27.51 -1.67
CA ASN A 633 -57.36 28.92 -1.67
C ASN A 633 -56.42 29.19 -0.49
N ARG A 634 -55.21 29.67 -0.82
CA ARG A 634 -54.20 30.05 0.16
C ARG A 634 -54.09 31.56 0.25
N PHE A 635 -53.84 32.02 1.47
CA PHE A 635 -53.80 33.41 1.85
C PHE A 635 -52.36 33.82 2.17
N PHE A 636 -51.96 34.98 1.65
CA PHE A 636 -50.63 35.52 1.78
C PHE A 636 -50.70 36.97 2.22
N VAL A 637 -49.63 37.41 2.87
CA VAL A 637 -49.41 38.81 3.22
C VAL A 637 -48.14 39.27 2.50
N GLN A 638 -48.20 40.38 1.75
CA GLN A 638 -47.06 40.91 1.02
C GLN A 638 -46.78 42.34 1.41
N GLY A 639 -45.55 42.62 1.86
CA GLY A 639 -45.09 43.97 2.18
C GLY A 639 -44.35 44.63 1.02
N GLU A 640 -43.78 45.80 1.27
CA GLU A 640 -42.96 46.56 0.31
C GLU A 640 -41.68 45.83 -0.09
N GLY A 641 -41.14 44.98 0.79
CA GLY A 641 -40.06 44.05 0.50
C GLY A 641 -40.45 42.98 -0.52
N GLY A 642 -41.72 42.85 -0.91
CA GLY A 642 -42.18 41.94 -1.96
C GLY A 642 -42.09 40.45 -1.62
N ILE A 643 -41.86 40.11 -0.34
CA ILE A 643 -41.91 38.74 0.16
C ILE A 643 -43.35 38.41 0.55
N LYS A 644 -43.77 37.18 0.26
CA LYS A 644 -45.11 36.69 0.58
C LYS A 644 -45.06 35.79 1.82
N TYR A 645 -45.62 36.27 2.92
CA TYR A 645 -45.68 35.57 4.20
C TYR A 645 -46.98 34.78 4.32
N THR A 646 -46.91 33.65 5.01
CA THR A 646 -48.09 32.83 5.32
C THR A 646 -48.06 32.36 6.77
N TYR A 647 -49.25 32.18 7.33
CA TYR A 647 -49.46 31.45 8.56
C TYR A 647 -50.29 30.20 8.26
N ASN A 648 -49.99 29.09 8.95
CA ASN A 648 -50.62 27.79 8.71
C ASN A 648 -50.67 27.37 7.22
N ASN A 649 -49.55 27.54 6.50
CA ASN A 649 -49.44 27.31 5.05
C ASN A 649 -50.50 28.04 4.21
N GLY A 650 -50.95 29.21 4.67
CA GLY A 650 -51.94 30.04 4.00
C GLY A 650 -53.38 29.58 4.19
N ARG A 651 -53.64 28.63 5.10
CA ARG A 651 -55.01 28.15 5.41
C ARG A 651 -55.61 28.94 6.57
N LEU A 652 -56.86 29.37 6.41
CA LEU A 652 -57.61 30.03 7.47
C LEU A 652 -58.12 29.02 8.51
N ALA A 653 -58.24 29.49 9.76
CA ALA A 653 -58.89 28.75 10.83
C ALA A 653 -60.42 28.81 10.69
N SER A 654 -61.13 27.84 11.28
CA SER A 654 -62.59 27.86 11.37
C SER A 654 -63.11 28.87 12.40
N ASP A 655 -62.31 29.20 13.42
CA ASP A 655 -62.64 30.22 14.41
C ASP A 655 -62.52 31.64 13.81
N PRO A 656 -63.56 32.49 13.93
CA PRO A 656 -63.55 33.83 13.35
C PRO A 656 -62.41 34.74 13.81
N ASN A 657 -62.01 34.68 15.08
CA ASN A 657 -60.93 35.52 15.59
C ASN A 657 -59.58 35.05 15.05
N LEU A 658 -59.33 33.74 15.05
CA LEU A 658 -58.10 33.16 14.50
C LEU A 658 -57.98 33.36 12.98
N ALA A 659 -59.09 33.29 12.23
CA ALA A 659 -59.09 33.53 10.79
C ALA A 659 -58.65 34.96 10.44
N VAL A 660 -59.15 35.95 11.18
CA VAL A 660 -58.79 37.36 10.96
C VAL A 660 -57.36 37.64 11.47
N MET A 661 -56.93 37.00 12.57
CA MET A 661 -55.56 37.11 13.10
C MET A 661 -54.49 36.38 12.25
N ASN A 662 -54.89 35.53 11.31
CA ASN A 662 -53.98 34.74 10.46
C ASN A 662 -52.91 35.59 9.78
N PHE A 663 -53.26 36.81 9.36
CA PHE A 663 -52.36 37.72 8.67
C PHE A 663 -51.37 38.42 9.61
N VAL A 664 -51.83 38.86 10.78
CA VAL A 664 -50.95 39.40 11.84
C VAL A 664 -49.96 38.32 12.26
N ASN A 665 -50.44 37.11 12.51
CA ASN A 665 -49.59 35.97 12.88
C ASN A 665 -48.58 35.59 11.77
N ALA A 666 -48.89 35.85 10.50
CA ALA A 666 -47.95 35.65 9.40
C ALA A 666 -46.82 36.70 9.41
N ILE A 667 -47.14 37.96 9.72
CA ILE A 667 -46.17 39.05 9.84
C ILE A 667 -45.33 38.88 11.11
N GLU A 668 -45.91 38.47 12.25
CA GLU A 668 -45.19 38.24 13.51
C GLU A 668 -44.16 37.10 13.45
N LYS A 669 -44.14 36.30 12.37
CA LYS A 669 -43.09 35.30 12.10
C LYS A 669 -41.83 35.87 11.46
N ILE A 670 -41.87 37.09 10.93
CA ILE A 670 -40.72 37.70 10.24
C ILE A 670 -39.46 37.70 11.11
N PRO A 671 -39.49 38.07 12.42
CA PRO A 671 -38.30 38.03 13.27
C PRO A 671 -37.65 36.65 13.37
N ALA A 672 -38.44 35.58 13.48
CA ALA A 672 -37.93 34.21 13.53
C ALA A 672 -37.31 33.78 12.18
N MET A 673 -37.85 34.26 11.07
CA MET A 673 -37.25 34.06 9.74
C MET A 673 -35.93 34.82 9.62
N MET A 674 -35.87 36.08 10.08
CA MET A 674 -34.64 36.88 10.12
C MET A 674 -33.54 36.18 10.93
N GLU A 675 -33.85 35.70 12.14
CA GLU A 675 -32.87 34.98 12.98
C GLU A 675 -32.31 33.74 12.27
N LYS A 676 -33.13 33.04 11.46
CA LYS A 676 -32.68 31.90 10.67
C LYS A 676 -31.70 32.32 9.57
N GLU A 677 -32.02 33.38 8.81
CA GLU A 677 -31.13 33.92 7.78
C GLU A 677 -29.81 34.40 8.37
N GLU A 678 -29.86 35.11 9.51
CA GLU A 678 -28.67 35.61 10.21
C GLU A 678 -27.74 34.46 10.64
N LYS A 679 -28.29 33.35 11.13
CA LYS A 679 -27.52 32.14 11.46
C LYS A 679 -26.87 31.51 10.22
N GLU A 680 -27.59 31.40 9.11
CA GLU A 680 -27.04 30.86 7.85
C GLU A 680 -25.95 31.78 7.28
N ILE A 681 -26.15 33.10 7.30
CA ILE A 681 -25.14 34.09 6.88
C ILE A 681 -23.88 33.98 7.75
N ALA A 682 -24.02 33.89 9.08
CA ALA A 682 -22.89 33.77 9.99
C ALA A 682 -22.06 32.49 9.74
N LEU A 683 -22.71 31.38 9.40
CA LEU A 683 -22.04 30.14 9.02
C LEU A 683 -21.24 30.30 7.72
N ILE A 684 -21.85 30.84 6.67
CA ILE A 684 -21.18 31.05 5.38
C ILE A 684 -20.02 32.04 5.51
N GLN A 685 -20.18 33.11 6.28
CA GLN A 685 -19.13 34.09 6.55
C GLN A 685 -17.91 33.47 7.24
N LYS A 686 -18.09 32.42 8.03
CA LYS A 686 -16.99 31.68 8.66
C LYS A 686 -16.24 30.78 7.67
N ASP A 687 -16.94 30.21 6.69
CA ASP A 687 -16.36 29.29 5.69
C ASP A 687 -15.58 30.01 4.59
N ILE A 688 -15.97 31.24 4.24
CA ILE A 688 -15.34 32.03 3.16
C ILE A 688 -13.83 32.27 3.40
N PRO A 689 -13.37 32.74 4.59
CA PRO A 689 -11.95 32.94 4.86
C PRO A 689 -11.13 31.65 4.75
N LEU A 690 -11.68 30.53 5.22
CA LEU A 690 -11.00 29.22 5.16
C LEU A 690 -10.78 28.77 3.72
N LEU A 691 -11.79 28.94 2.85
CA LEU A 691 -11.67 28.61 1.43
C LEU A 691 -10.71 29.55 0.70
N LYS A 692 -10.70 30.85 1.04
CA LYS A 692 -9.72 31.81 0.51
C LYS A 692 -8.28 31.41 0.87
N GLU A 693 -8.03 31.03 2.12
CA GLU A 693 -6.71 30.56 2.56
C GLU A 693 -6.25 29.32 1.78
N ILE A 694 -7.16 28.37 1.51
CA ILE A 694 -6.85 27.17 0.70
C ILE A 694 -6.51 27.55 -0.74
N ILE A 695 -7.20 28.54 -1.32
CA ILE A 695 -6.94 29.01 -2.69
C ILE A 695 -5.62 29.78 -2.77
N GLU A 696 -5.25 30.56 -1.75
CA GLU A 696 -4.00 31.31 -1.72
C GLU A 696 -2.77 30.44 -1.52
N LYS A 697 -2.92 29.21 -0.99
CA LYS A 697 -1.80 28.27 -0.87
C LYS A 697 -1.16 28.00 -2.24
N VAL A 698 0.17 27.91 -2.20
CA VAL A 698 1.03 27.56 -3.33
C VAL A 698 1.62 26.18 -3.08
N TRP A 699 1.77 25.39 -4.15
CA TRP A 699 2.40 24.08 -4.04
C TRP A 699 3.90 24.23 -3.80
N GLY A 700 4.36 23.93 -2.58
CA GLY A 700 5.72 24.26 -2.12
C GLY A 700 6.87 23.43 -2.70
N LYS A 701 6.63 22.55 -3.68
CA LYS A 701 7.64 21.66 -4.27
C LYS A 701 7.94 21.98 -5.74
N GLU A 702 7.58 23.18 -6.19
CA GLU A 702 7.79 23.62 -7.58
C GLU A 702 9.27 23.64 -7.97
N THR A 703 10.13 24.19 -7.09
CA THR A 703 11.59 24.23 -7.29
C THR A 703 12.19 22.83 -7.34
N GLN A 704 11.81 21.96 -6.40
CA GLN A 704 12.25 20.57 -6.37
C GLN A 704 11.87 19.81 -7.64
N LEU A 705 10.65 20.01 -8.16
CA LEU A 705 10.21 19.41 -9.42
C LEU A 705 11.05 19.93 -10.59
N SER A 706 11.32 21.23 -10.64
CA SER A 706 12.15 21.83 -11.69
C SER A 706 13.58 21.29 -11.67
N GLU A 707 14.22 21.25 -10.50
CA GLU A 707 15.58 20.73 -10.31
C GLU A 707 15.68 19.27 -10.76
N LEU A 708 14.72 18.43 -10.35
CA LEU A 708 14.70 17.03 -10.77
C LEU A 708 14.52 16.87 -12.28
N LYS A 709 13.71 17.72 -12.93
CA LYS A 709 13.57 17.72 -14.39
C LYS A 709 14.86 18.12 -15.10
N THR A 710 15.60 19.09 -14.56
CA THR A 710 16.92 19.47 -15.07
C THR A 710 17.95 18.36 -14.86
N GLU A 711 17.91 17.67 -13.72
CA GLU A 711 18.76 16.51 -13.44
C GLU A 711 18.46 15.36 -14.41
N LEU A 712 17.18 15.10 -14.69
CA LEU A 712 16.74 14.09 -15.66
C LEU A 712 17.24 14.42 -17.07
N SER A 713 17.11 15.67 -17.53
CA SER A 713 17.56 16.06 -18.87
C SER A 713 19.08 15.99 -19.03
N ALA A 714 19.84 16.35 -17.99
CA ALA A 714 21.28 16.19 -17.95
C ALA A 714 21.70 14.71 -18.01
N LEU A 715 20.98 13.85 -17.28
CA LEU A 715 21.22 12.41 -17.28
C LEU A 715 20.85 11.77 -18.63
N ASP A 716 19.76 12.21 -19.26
CA ASP A 716 19.37 11.77 -20.60
C ASP A 716 20.43 12.08 -21.65
N ARG A 717 20.99 13.28 -21.60
CA ARG A 717 22.11 13.67 -22.48
C ARG A 717 23.35 12.80 -22.25
N LYS A 718 23.66 12.49 -20.98
CA LYS A 718 24.77 11.60 -20.62
C LYS A 718 24.54 10.16 -21.14
N ILE A 719 23.32 9.64 -21.00
CA ILE A 719 22.94 8.31 -21.50
C ILE A 719 23.07 8.26 -23.02
N GLN A 720 22.55 9.26 -23.75
CA GLN A 720 22.67 9.32 -25.20
C GLN A 720 24.12 9.35 -25.67
N LEU A 721 24.99 10.13 -25.02
CA LEU A 721 26.42 10.18 -25.33
C LEU A 721 27.13 8.83 -25.07
N SER A 722 26.74 8.12 -24.01
CA SER A 722 27.28 6.79 -23.69
C SER A 722 26.80 5.67 -24.63
N LEU A 723 25.60 5.82 -25.22
CA LEU A 723 25.03 4.85 -26.16
C LEU A 723 25.55 5.08 -27.59
N SER A 724 25.83 6.33 -27.96
CA SER A 724 26.34 6.71 -29.29
C SER A 724 27.84 6.41 -29.48
N SER A 725 28.60 6.13 -28.42
CA SER A 725 29.99 5.67 -28.52
C SER A 725 30.16 4.21 -29.01
N ASN A 726 29.07 3.44 -29.15
CA ASN A 726 29.11 2.04 -29.57
C ASN A 726 28.66 1.75 -31.02
N THR A 727 28.36 2.77 -31.83
CA THR A 727 28.02 2.56 -33.26
C THR A 727 28.47 3.75 -34.12
N PRO A 728 29.54 3.64 -34.93
CA PRO A 728 30.08 4.79 -35.66
C PRO A 728 29.29 5.30 -36.88
N GLN A 729 28.10 4.78 -37.21
CA GLN A 729 27.49 5.04 -38.53
C GLN A 729 26.10 5.69 -38.57
N GLU A 730 25.42 5.90 -37.44
CA GLU A 730 24.08 6.55 -37.45
C GLU A 730 24.09 7.99 -36.87
N ALA A 731 25.23 8.47 -36.36
CA ALA A 731 25.33 9.76 -35.67
C ALA A 731 25.24 11.00 -36.59
N GLN A 732 25.46 10.85 -37.91
CA GLN A 732 25.44 12.00 -38.83
C GLN A 732 24.05 12.27 -39.44
N GLU A 733 23.21 11.26 -39.66
CA GLU A 733 21.88 11.48 -40.28
C GLU A 733 20.77 11.84 -39.27
N GLY A 734 20.95 11.51 -37.98
CA GLY A 734 19.98 11.82 -36.92
C GLY A 734 20.07 13.26 -36.41
N ALA A 735 21.28 13.81 -36.32
CA ALA A 735 21.52 15.17 -35.82
C ALA A 735 21.00 16.25 -36.78
N GLU A 736 21.20 16.09 -38.09
CA GLU A 736 20.71 17.04 -39.09
C GLU A 736 19.18 17.03 -39.24
N LYS A 737 18.51 15.90 -38.97
CA LYS A 737 17.03 15.81 -39.02
C LYS A 737 16.34 16.39 -37.80
N GLN A 738 16.99 16.34 -36.62
CA GLN A 738 16.44 16.93 -35.38
C GLN A 738 16.66 18.44 -35.29
N GLU A 739 17.81 18.97 -35.73
CA GLU A 739 18.03 20.43 -35.75
C GLU A 739 17.03 21.15 -36.67
N VAL A 740 16.64 20.52 -37.79
CA VAL A 740 15.64 21.08 -38.73
C VAL A 740 14.22 20.99 -38.17
N GLN A 741 13.88 19.95 -37.39
CA GLN A 741 12.56 19.83 -36.75
C GLN A 741 12.40 20.78 -35.55
N GLU A 742 13.43 20.93 -34.70
CA GLU A 742 13.38 21.84 -33.56
C GLU A 742 13.35 23.32 -34.02
N THR A 743 14.02 23.68 -35.12
CA THR A 743 13.91 25.04 -35.68
C THR A 743 12.57 25.32 -36.37
N GLU A 744 11.91 24.31 -36.95
CA GLU A 744 10.56 24.46 -37.52
C GLU A 744 9.47 24.58 -36.44
N GLU A 745 9.59 23.86 -35.32
CA GLU A 745 8.66 23.98 -34.18
C GLU A 745 8.81 25.32 -33.44
N LEU A 746 10.05 25.77 -33.20
CA LEU A 746 10.31 27.05 -32.54
C LEU A 746 9.81 28.24 -33.38
N ASN A 747 9.95 28.17 -34.71
CA ASN A 747 9.42 29.20 -35.61
C ASN A 747 7.89 29.21 -35.69
N LYS A 748 7.24 28.06 -35.50
CA LYS A 748 5.76 27.97 -35.39
C LYS A 748 5.25 28.57 -34.09
N GLU A 749 5.93 28.36 -32.96
CA GLU A 749 5.54 28.94 -31.67
C GLU A 749 5.74 30.47 -31.65
N LEU A 750 6.85 30.98 -32.18
CA LEU A 750 7.13 32.43 -32.29
C LEU A 750 6.14 33.16 -33.23
N SER A 751 5.66 32.48 -34.28
CA SER A 751 4.66 33.03 -35.21
C SER A 751 3.24 33.07 -34.60
N GLN A 752 2.93 32.16 -33.68
CA GLN A 752 1.63 32.11 -32.99
C GLN A 752 1.53 33.11 -31.81
N GLU A 753 2.65 33.48 -31.19
CA GLU A 753 2.69 34.53 -30.17
C GLU A 753 2.61 35.93 -30.77
N SER A 754 3.23 36.16 -31.93
CA SER A 754 3.23 37.47 -32.61
C SER A 754 1.83 37.87 -33.15
N GLN A 755 0.97 36.90 -33.48
CA GLN A 755 -0.41 37.17 -33.94
C GLN A 755 -1.41 37.44 -32.80
N LYS A 756 -1.06 37.14 -31.54
CA LYS A 756 -1.92 37.38 -30.36
C LYS A 756 -1.73 38.75 -29.72
N SER A 757 -0.67 39.49 -30.05
CA SER A 757 -0.38 40.80 -29.47
C SER A 757 -0.98 42.01 -30.20
N GLU A 758 -1.51 41.85 -31.43
CA GLU A 758 -1.98 43.00 -32.24
C GLU A 758 -3.51 43.20 -32.35
N THR A 759 -4.34 42.43 -31.63
CA THR A 759 -5.81 42.63 -31.71
C THR A 759 -6.51 42.68 -30.34
N GLN A 760 -6.28 43.78 -29.60
CA GLN A 760 -7.23 44.28 -28.61
C GLN A 760 -7.28 45.82 -28.64
N GLU A 761 -8.05 46.38 -29.58
CA GLU A 761 -8.72 47.67 -29.39
C GLU A 761 -10.25 47.52 -29.53
N VAL A 762 -10.92 48.28 -28.67
CA VAL A 762 -12.32 48.32 -28.25
C VAL A 762 -13.37 48.28 -29.39
N SER A 763 -14.41 47.45 -29.25
CA SER A 763 -15.75 47.78 -29.77
C SER A 763 -16.89 47.07 -29.01
N THR A 764 -17.84 47.87 -28.53
CA THR A 764 -19.13 47.54 -27.87
C THR A 764 -20.07 46.64 -28.69
N PRO A 765 -20.90 45.76 -28.07
CA PRO A 765 -21.84 44.93 -28.80
C PRO A 765 -23.21 45.59 -28.98
N THR A 766 -23.71 45.55 -30.22
CA THR A 766 -25.11 45.86 -30.59
C THR A 766 -26.00 44.64 -30.37
N LYS A 767 -27.26 44.91 -30.03
CA LYS A 767 -28.36 43.95 -29.81
C LYS A 767 -28.60 43.07 -31.05
N GLU A 768 -28.49 41.75 -30.88
CA GLU A 768 -29.32 40.68 -31.48
C GLU A 768 -28.57 39.35 -31.37
N PHE A 769 -28.87 38.52 -30.36
CA PHE A 769 -28.70 37.05 -30.37
C PHE A 769 -29.11 36.50 -28.99
N VAL A 770 -30.38 36.69 -28.62
CA VAL A 770 -31.02 35.95 -27.50
C VAL A 770 -32.39 35.51 -27.97
N ARG A 771 -32.42 34.46 -28.81
CA ARG A 771 -33.60 33.66 -29.13
C ARG A 771 -33.13 32.40 -29.81
N GLU A 772 -32.71 31.41 -29.01
CA GLU A 772 -32.74 29.96 -29.30
C GLU A 772 -31.73 29.24 -28.41
N THR A 773 -32.07 29.03 -27.14
CA THR A 773 -31.46 27.98 -26.28
C THR A 773 -32.23 27.81 -24.96
N LEU A 774 -33.56 27.92 -24.97
CA LEU A 774 -34.40 27.76 -23.78
C LEU A 774 -35.44 26.62 -23.86
N ASN A 775 -35.30 25.68 -24.80
CA ASN A 775 -36.18 24.52 -24.90
C ASN A 775 -35.38 23.22 -24.94
N ARG A 776 -34.76 22.85 -23.81
CA ARG A 776 -34.33 21.47 -23.49
C ARG A 776 -33.70 21.48 -22.10
N ASN A 777 -34.53 21.33 -21.06
CA ASN A 777 -34.20 20.60 -19.83
C ASN A 777 -35.38 20.69 -18.86
N SER A 778 -36.42 19.93 -19.16
CA SER A 778 -37.50 19.60 -18.22
C SER A 778 -37.79 18.11 -18.31
N ARG A 779 -36.95 17.30 -17.67
CA ARG A 779 -37.29 15.91 -17.29
C ARG A 779 -36.62 15.54 -15.96
N GLY A 780 -37.44 15.59 -14.91
CA GLY A 780 -37.58 14.53 -13.92
C GLY A 780 -36.49 14.37 -12.85
N PHE A 781 -36.76 14.92 -11.67
CA PHE A 781 -36.45 14.26 -10.40
C PHE A 781 -37.75 14.13 -9.60
N LYS A 782 -38.20 12.89 -9.40
CA LYS A 782 -39.23 12.49 -8.44
C LYS A 782 -38.59 12.40 -7.05
N MET A 783 -39.27 12.91 -6.04
CA MET A 783 -39.35 12.24 -4.73
C MET A 783 -40.42 11.15 -4.83
#